data_AF-A0A1I4GQE0-F1
#
_entry.id   AF-A0A1I4GQE0-F1
#
_cell.length_a   1.000
_cell.length_b   1.000
_cell.length_c   1.000
_cell.angle_alpha   90.00
_cell.angle_beta   90.00
_cell.angle_gamma   90.00
#
_symmetry.space_group_name_H-M   'P 1'
#
loop_
_entity.id
_entity.type
_entity.pdbx_description
1 polymer ?
#
loop_
_entity_poly.entity_id
_entity_poly.type
_entity_poly.pdbx_seq_one_letter_code
_entity_poly.pdbx_strand_id
1 'polypeptide(L)'
;MKKLLSLPYNATRNYHTLHHRGEKDWFCTSDPKEKRLGSGSGTTWLLEECFRNENPGTDFGTWLSNEKRILIHAGGQSRRLPSYAVTGKTGLPMPVFRWARGQRLRQDLISLQLPLYEQILQQAPDSLRTFIASGDVLIRTEQPLQEIPEADVVCYGLWVDSSQATRHGVFAARRDTPDVLDRVMQKPSLQELEELSRSHLMLMDIGMWLLNDRAVQLLRERSYGKDGSLEFYDLYSDFGLALGTHPKKTDSEINKLSVKILPLPGGEFYHYGTTREMITSTLALQNKVFDQRLIMHRKIKPNPAIFTQNAIIDFQFNEKNRNIWIENAWLGNKWTVEADSVITGIPENDWQLDVPVGVCIDIVPVDDRAFAVRPYGMDDWFRGKVDEPQTRWMGRPVIEWLQERGLDSTLLTGDAKDIQHCKLFPCLEQLEEVETVLKWMIGDGLTEEGKRLWLESERLSADELMERASIARLYAQRENFRRKNYKMLEKNYEKSVFYQLDLSDVAEEYHRMELDLPGLLLQEADEMQHIHNRMFRSRVLALRGEITEADKEEKEAFSLLRNGMIEALSNRKRTPRLAAFPDQIIWGRSPVRIDLAGGWTDTPPFSLYSGGNVVNVAIELNGQPPLQVYVKPSKEYRIVLRSIDMGATEVVETFDELRAFHQLGSPFSIPKAALALCGFLPEFSAERWNTLTEQLQAFGAGIELTLLAAIPAGSGLGTSSILASTVLGALNDFCGLQWNKQDISTNTLILEQLLTSGGGWQDQYGGIFHGVKLLESGRGFVQTPQISWLPDFLFTDPAYKPYHLLYYTGITRMAKNILGEIVRGMFLNSAQHLSILHEMKVHAMDMTNCIQRGDFDRYGQLIRKTWEQKKTIDSGTNPPEVEKIIDLVKDYTLGYKLPGAGGGGYLYMVAKDEEAVLRIRKVLNENPLNEKSRFVDMELSRKGFQVSRS
;
A
#
# COMPACT_ATOMS: atom_id res chain seq x y z
N MET A 1 18.52 -3.25 4.24
CA MET A 1 17.86 -4.51 3.82
C MET A 1 17.98 -4.60 2.32
N LYS A 2 18.77 -5.56 1.85
CA LYS A 2 19.06 -5.74 0.43
C LYS A 2 18.16 -6.79 -0.21
N LYS A 3 17.85 -6.62 -1.50
CA LYS A 3 17.04 -7.53 -2.31
C LYS A 3 17.93 -8.20 -3.34
N LEU A 4 17.94 -9.53 -3.32
CA LEU A 4 18.78 -10.36 -4.18
C LEU A 4 17.86 -11.15 -5.11
N LEU A 5 18.13 -11.10 -6.41
CA LEU A 5 17.27 -11.69 -7.43
C LEU A 5 18.10 -12.61 -8.33
N SER A 6 17.70 -13.88 -8.45
CA SER A 6 18.20 -14.71 -9.55
C SER A 6 17.39 -14.39 -10.82
N LEU A 7 18.06 -14.15 -11.93
CA LEU A 7 17.45 -13.80 -13.22
C LEU A 7 18.03 -14.66 -14.35
N PRO A 8 17.36 -14.73 -15.51
CA PRO A 8 18.01 -15.23 -16.72
C PRO A 8 19.29 -14.45 -17.03
N TYR A 9 20.31 -15.13 -17.57
CA TYR A 9 21.65 -14.55 -17.81
C TYR A 9 21.61 -13.18 -18.51
N ASN A 10 20.81 -13.07 -19.58
CA ASN A 10 20.71 -11.84 -20.35
C ASN A 10 19.96 -10.70 -19.62
N ALA A 11 19.00 -11.05 -18.77
CA ALA A 11 18.21 -10.08 -17.99
C ALA A 11 19.03 -9.38 -16.91
N THR A 12 20.09 -10.01 -16.39
CA THR A 12 20.93 -9.45 -15.31
C THR A 12 21.59 -8.12 -15.72
N ARG A 13 22.16 -8.06 -16.94
CA ARG A 13 23.01 -6.95 -17.41
C ARG A 13 22.32 -5.59 -17.38
N ASN A 14 21.02 -5.56 -17.72
CA ASN A 14 20.27 -4.32 -17.91
C ASN A 14 19.16 -4.13 -16.87
N TYR A 15 19.05 -5.03 -15.88
CA TYR A 15 17.92 -5.06 -14.95
C TYR A 15 17.71 -3.73 -14.22
N HIS A 16 18.79 -3.20 -13.63
CA HIS A 16 18.76 -1.96 -12.84
C HIS A 16 18.25 -0.77 -13.66
N THR A 17 18.79 -0.61 -14.87
CA THR A 17 18.41 0.46 -15.80
C THR A 17 16.97 0.31 -16.27
N LEU A 18 16.54 -0.88 -16.67
CA LEU A 18 15.22 -1.13 -17.26
C LEU A 18 14.08 -1.10 -16.24
N HIS A 19 14.33 -1.47 -14.99
CA HIS A 19 13.32 -1.45 -13.92
C HIS A 19 13.41 -0.21 -13.01
N HIS A 20 14.37 0.68 -13.24
CA HIS A 20 14.66 1.85 -12.40
C HIS A 20 14.89 1.46 -10.92
N ARG A 21 15.71 0.43 -10.69
CA ARG A 21 16.02 -0.12 -9.35
C ARG A 21 17.50 0.08 -9.03
N GLY A 22 17.81 0.83 -7.97
CA GLY A 22 19.20 1.17 -7.61
C GLY A 22 20.01 -0.03 -7.13
N GLU A 23 21.29 -0.10 -7.54
CA GLU A 23 22.26 -1.17 -7.19
C GLU A 23 22.60 -1.25 -5.69
N LYS A 24 22.32 -0.18 -4.95
CA LYS A 24 22.49 -0.15 -3.49
C LYS A 24 21.51 -1.10 -2.81
N ASP A 25 20.25 -1.09 -3.23
CA ASP A 25 19.17 -1.87 -2.59
C ASP A 25 18.93 -3.21 -3.28
N TRP A 26 19.43 -3.37 -4.51
CA TRP A 26 19.19 -4.53 -5.37
C TRP A 26 20.50 -5.17 -5.83
N PHE A 27 20.57 -6.49 -5.81
CA PHE A 27 21.63 -7.26 -6.45
C PHE A 27 21.01 -8.35 -7.32
N CYS A 28 21.47 -8.46 -8.56
CA CYS A 28 20.93 -9.43 -9.51
C CYS A 28 22.07 -10.24 -10.11
N THR A 29 21.91 -11.56 -10.18
CA THR A 29 22.83 -12.44 -10.92
C THR A 29 22.05 -13.59 -11.54
N SER A 30 22.71 -14.41 -12.33
CA SER A 30 22.16 -15.64 -12.89
C SER A 30 22.95 -16.83 -12.39
N ASP A 31 22.35 -18.01 -12.45
CA ASP A 31 23.08 -19.26 -12.30
C ASP A 31 24.22 -19.34 -13.36
N PRO A 32 25.33 -20.04 -13.07
CA PRO A 32 26.40 -20.26 -14.04
C PRO A 32 25.88 -20.95 -15.30
N LYS A 33 26.26 -20.46 -16.49
CA LYS A 33 25.72 -20.91 -17.79
C LYS A 33 25.71 -22.43 -18.00
N GLU A 34 26.76 -23.12 -17.55
CA GLU A 34 26.96 -24.54 -17.80
C GLU A 34 26.53 -25.45 -16.64
N LYS A 35 26.04 -24.88 -15.53
CA LYS A 35 25.70 -25.64 -14.33
C LYS A 35 24.29 -25.34 -13.87
N ARG A 36 23.48 -26.40 -13.74
CA ARG A 36 22.20 -26.34 -13.04
C ARG A 36 22.46 -26.51 -11.54
N LEU A 37 22.18 -25.47 -10.75
CA LEU A 37 22.51 -25.44 -9.32
C LEU A 37 21.40 -25.96 -8.41
N GLY A 38 20.14 -25.94 -8.84
CA GLY A 38 19.01 -26.21 -7.93
C GLY A 38 18.76 -25.01 -7.00
N SER A 39 17.61 -24.98 -6.33
CA SER A 39 17.20 -23.80 -5.55
C SER A 39 18.07 -23.56 -4.29
N GLY A 40 18.67 -24.61 -3.72
CA GLY A 40 19.58 -24.52 -2.58
C GLY A 40 20.93 -23.95 -2.98
N SER A 41 21.65 -24.58 -3.91
CA SER A 41 22.93 -24.04 -4.38
C SER A 41 22.78 -22.71 -5.13
N GLY A 42 21.63 -22.47 -5.78
CA GLY A 42 21.31 -21.16 -6.36
C GLY A 42 21.18 -20.05 -5.29
N THR A 43 20.67 -20.38 -4.09
CA THR A 43 20.63 -19.46 -2.94
C THR A 43 22.05 -19.14 -2.49
N THR A 44 22.88 -20.17 -2.33
CA THR A 44 24.30 -20.03 -1.97
C THR A 44 25.05 -19.18 -2.97
N TRP A 45 24.90 -19.46 -4.26
CA TRP A 45 25.51 -18.70 -5.35
C TRP A 45 25.13 -17.22 -5.31
N LEU A 46 23.84 -16.93 -5.19
CA LEU A 46 23.32 -15.57 -5.14
C LEU A 46 23.86 -14.77 -3.95
N LEU A 47 23.98 -15.40 -2.77
CA LEU A 47 24.59 -14.77 -1.59
C LEU A 47 26.09 -14.52 -1.77
N GLU A 48 26.84 -15.50 -2.27
CA GLU A 48 28.28 -15.37 -2.46
C GLU A 48 28.65 -14.34 -3.53
N GLU A 49 27.92 -14.29 -4.64
CA GLU A 49 28.14 -13.28 -5.68
C GLU A 49 27.84 -11.88 -5.14
N CYS A 50 26.79 -11.73 -4.31
CA CYS A 50 26.51 -10.46 -3.66
C CYS A 50 27.63 -10.04 -2.70
N PHE A 51 28.11 -11.00 -1.89
CA PHE A 51 29.23 -10.81 -0.98
C PHE A 51 30.51 -10.37 -1.72
N ARG A 52 30.85 -11.04 -2.82
CA ARG A 52 31.99 -10.68 -3.68
C ARG A 52 31.86 -9.27 -4.25
N ASN A 53 30.65 -8.85 -4.61
CA ASN A 53 30.37 -7.53 -5.17
C ASN A 53 30.46 -6.40 -4.12
N GLU A 54 30.03 -6.64 -2.88
CA GLU A 54 29.99 -5.59 -1.85
C GLU A 54 31.30 -5.40 -1.09
N ASN A 55 31.94 -6.48 -0.65
CA ASN A 55 33.11 -6.34 0.22
C ASN A 55 33.95 -7.63 0.34
N PRO A 56 34.96 -7.83 -0.54
CA PRO A 56 35.79 -9.04 -0.48
C PRO A 56 36.75 -9.10 0.73
N GLY A 57 36.77 -8.08 1.60
CA GLY A 57 37.73 -7.96 2.71
C GLY A 57 37.26 -8.46 4.09
N THR A 58 35.98 -8.80 4.25
CA THR A 58 35.42 -9.38 5.49
C THR A 58 35.07 -10.85 5.31
N ASP A 59 34.96 -11.65 6.37
CA ASP A 59 34.47 -13.02 6.21
C ASP A 59 32.95 -13.05 5.88
N PHE A 60 32.52 -14.12 5.20
CA PHE A 60 31.13 -14.26 4.75
C PHE A 60 30.13 -14.26 5.91
N GLY A 61 30.50 -14.81 7.08
CA GLY A 61 29.62 -14.86 8.26
C GLY A 61 29.35 -13.47 8.82
N THR A 62 30.41 -12.67 9.05
CA THR A 62 30.28 -11.29 9.49
C THR A 62 29.49 -10.46 8.49
N TRP A 63 29.73 -10.62 7.17
CA TRP A 63 28.96 -9.94 6.15
C TRP A 63 27.46 -10.32 6.18
N LEU A 64 27.17 -11.61 6.37
CA LEU A 64 25.79 -12.10 6.45
C LEU A 64 25.05 -11.48 7.64
N SER A 65 25.70 -11.41 8.81
CA SER A 65 25.10 -10.87 10.04
C SER A 65 24.86 -9.36 10.02
N ASN A 66 25.49 -8.61 9.10
CA ASN A 66 25.42 -7.14 9.09
C ASN A 66 24.05 -6.57 8.66
N GLU A 67 23.27 -7.29 7.85
CA GLU A 67 21.96 -6.81 7.40
C GLU A 67 21.00 -7.93 7.02
N LYS A 68 19.70 -7.61 7.05
CA LYS A 68 18.63 -8.48 6.57
C LYS A 68 18.54 -8.46 5.03
N ARG A 69 18.24 -9.61 4.41
CA ARG A 69 18.22 -9.82 2.96
C ARG A 69 16.98 -10.60 2.50
N ILE A 70 16.38 -10.17 1.38
CA ILE A 70 15.30 -10.88 0.68
C ILE A 70 15.88 -11.50 -0.58
N LEU A 71 15.71 -12.80 -0.77
CA LEU A 71 16.19 -13.58 -1.91
C LEU A 71 14.99 -14.09 -2.68
N ILE A 72 14.91 -13.75 -3.96
CA ILE A 72 13.82 -14.18 -4.83
C ILE A 72 14.39 -15.01 -5.98
N HIS A 73 13.92 -16.25 -6.09
CA HIS A 73 14.32 -17.13 -7.17
C HIS A 73 13.48 -16.92 -8.42
N ALA A 74 14.03 -16.24 -9.43
CA ALA A 74 13.34 -15.92 -10.68
C ALA A 74 14.10 -16.31 -11.96
N GLY A 75 15.31 -16.88 -11.82
CA GLY A 75 16.26 -17.08 -12.92
C GLY A 75 16.19 -18.41 -13.66
N GLY A 76 15.18 -19.24 -13.41
CA GLY A 76 15.04 -20.53 -14.11
C GLY A 76 14.67 -20.38 -15.59
N GLN A 77 14.95 -21.42 -16.40
CA GLN A 77 14.63 -21.50 -17.83
C GLN A 77 13.15 -21.25 -18.21
N SER A 78 12.24 -21.23 -17.22
CA SER A 78 10.84 -20.83 -17.37
C SER A 78 10.10 -21.50 -18.55
N ARG A 79 10.39 -22.77 -18.79
CA ARG A 79 9.90 -23.57 -19.93
C ARG A 79 8.38 -23.56 -20.12
N ARG A 80 7.61 -23.49 -19.02
CA ARG A 80 6.15 -23.55 -19.02
C ARG A 80 5.45 -22.18 -19.15
N LEU A 81 6.22 -21.09 -19.15
CA LEU A 81 5.72 -19.74 -19.43
C LEU A 81 6.64 -19.07 -20.47
N PRO A 82 6.60 -19.52 -21.75
CA PRO A 82 7.57 -19.10 -22.75
C PRO A 82 7.61 -17.59 -22.96
N SER A 83 6.45 -16.93 -23.06
CA SER A 83 6.29 -15.49 -23.33
C SER A 83 7.07 -14.56 -22.39
N TYR A 84 7.36 -15.01 -21.17
CA TYR A 84 8.10 -14.22 -20.18
C TYR A 84 9.40 -14.88 -19.73
N ALA A 85 9.83 -15.95 -20.42
CA ALA A 85 11.08 -16.62 -20.11
C ALA A 85 12.25 -15.64 -20.23
N VAL A 86 12.35 -14.88 -21.34
CA VAL A 86 13.48 -13.97 -21.64
C VAL A 86 13.63 -12.84 -20.63
N THR A 87 12.52 -12.33 -20.08
CA THR A 87 12.52 -11.27 -19.07
C THR A 87 12.58 -11.80 -17.63
N GLY A 88 12.33 -13.09 -17.42
CA GLY A 88 12.09 -13.69 -16.12
C GLY A 88 10.65 -13.49 -15.64
N LYS A 89 10.14 -14.46 -14.86
CA LYS A 89 8.74 -14.48 -14.37
C LYS A 89 8.41 -13.31 -13.45
N THR A 90 9.37 -12.83 -12.66
CA THR A 90 9.18 -11.67 -11.79
C THR A 90 8.93 -10.39 -12.56
N GLY A 91 9.45 -10.29 -13.78
CA GLY A 91 9.22 -9.18 -14.71
C GLY A 91 7.92 -9.28 -15.51
N LEU A 92 7.06 -10.27 -15.21
CA LEU A 92 5.72 -10.39 -15.78
C LEU A 92 4.92 -9.11 -15.49
N PRO A 93 4.47 -8.36 -16.51
CA PRO A 93 3.60 -7.20 -16.32
C PRO A 93 2.27 -7.62 -15.71
N MET A 94 1.82 -6.91 -14.70
CA MET A 94 0.59 -7.23 -13.98
C MET A 94 -0.48 -6.16 -14.18
N PRO A 95 -1.71 -6.52 -14.59
CA PRO A 95 -2.77 -5.55 -14.79
C PRO A 95 -3.21 -4.94 -13.46
N VAL A 96 -3.60 -3.66 -13.50
CA VAL A 96 -4.17 -2.96 -12.35
C VAL A 96 -5.45 -3.65 -11.88
N PHE A 97 -5.60 -3.83 -10.58
CA PHE A 97 -6.77 -4.48 -9.99
C PHE A 97 -7.96 -3.52 -9.98
N ARG A 98 -9.12 -3.98 -10.43
CA ARG A 98 -10.36 -3.16 -10.57
C ARG A 98 -10.88 -2.55 -9.26
N TRP A 99 -10.41 -3.05 -8.13
CA TRP A 99 -10.81 -2.65 -6.78
C TRP A 99 -9.69 -1.96 -6.00
N ALA A 100 -8.46 -1.91 -6.53
CA ALA A 100 -7.31 -1.31 -5.85
C ALA A 100 -7.10 0.15 -6.27
N ARG A 101 -6.56 0.94 -5.35
CA ARG A 101 -6.10 2.32 -5.60
C ARG A 101 -4.60 2.40 -5.36
N GLY A 102 -3.94 3.30 -6.08
CA GLY A 102 -2.49 3.52 -5.96
C GLY A 102 -1.64 2.43 -6.59
N GLN A 103 -2.18 1.67 -7.54
CA GLN A 103 -1.39 0.73 -8.34
C GLN A 103 -0.78 1.44 -9.56
N ARG A 104 0.35 0.93 -10.03
CA ARG A 104 1.10 1.51 -11.14
C ARG A 104 0.76 0.79 -12.43
N LEU A 105 0.68 1.51 -13.56
CA LEU A 105 0.44 0.88 -14.86
C LEU A 105 1.62 0.01 -15.33
N ARG A 106 2.84 0.36 -14.88
CA ARG A 106 4.09 -0.35 -15.17
C ARG A 106 4.41 -1.47 -14.18
N GLN A 107 3.51 -1.80 -13.25
CA GLN A 107 3.76 -2.79 -12.20
C GLN A 107 4.03 -4.18 -12.79
N ASP A 108 4.91 -4.91 -12.12
CA ASP A 108 5.30 -6.29 -12.41
C ASP A 108 5.00 -7.21 -11.22
N LEU A 109 5.09 -8.52 -11.40
CA LEU A 109 4.78 -9.51 -10.36
C LEU A 109 5.57 -9.26 -9.07
N ILE A 110 6.87 -8.98 -9.17
CA ILE A 110 7.71 -8.73 -7.99
C ILE A 110 7.32 -7.44 -7.25
N SER A 111 6.92 -6.38 -7.97
CA SER A 111 6.45 -5.14 -7.33
C SER A 111 5.20 -5.33 -6.46
N LEU A 112 4.39 -6.36 -6.75
CA LEU A 112 3.22 -6.73 -5.95
C LEU A 112 3.56 -7.68 -4.79
N GLN A 113 4.63 -8.46 -4.90
CA GLN A 113 5.08 -9.39 -3.85
C GLN A 113 5.89 -8.68 -2.75
N LEU A 114 6.79 -7.77 -3.13
CA LEU A 114 7.77 -7.15 -2.23
C LEU A 114 7.18 -6.53 -0.96
N PRO A 115 6.05 -5.79 -0.99
CA PRO A 115 5.54 -5.15 0.22
C PRO A 115 5.30 -6.15 1.37
N LEU A 116 4.73 -7.32 1.06
CA LEU A 116 4.52 -8.38 2.05
C LEU A 116 5.84 -8.94 2.56
N TYR A 117 6.82 -9.14 1.68
CA TYR A 117 8.12 -9.70 2.04
C TYR A 117 8.93 -8.76 2.93
N GLU A 118 8.92 -7.47 2.63
CA GLU A 118 9.53 -6.44 3.47
C GLU A 118 8.86 -6.37 4.83
N GLN A 119 7.52 -6.42 4.87
CA GLN A 119 6.75 -6.42 6.12
C GLN A 119 7.10 -7.63 7.00
N ILE A 120 7.18 -8.84 6.42
CA ILE A 120 7.57 -10.05 7.14
C ILE A 120 8.99 -9.93 7.71
N LEU A 121 9.96 -9.53 6.89
CA LEU A 121 11.35 -9.47 7.32
C LEU A 121 11.62 -8.33 8.31
N GLN A 122 10.86 -7.23 8.25
CA GLN A 122 10.87 -6.18 9.27
C GLN A 122 10.34 -6.67 10.62
N GLN A 123 9.32 -7.55 10.63
CA GLN A 123 8.77 -8.14 11.86
C GLN A 123 9.58 -9.33 12.38
N ALA A 124 10.48 -9.89 11.57
CA ALA A 124 11.29 -11.03 11.98
C ALA A 124 12.27 -10.64 13.11
N PRO A 125 12.58 -11.55 14.04
CA PRO A 125 13.65 -11.37 15.01
C PRO A 125 15.01 -11.03 14.37
N ASP A 126 15.91 -10.41 15.13
CA ASP A 126 17.23 -9.98 14.61
C ASP A 126 18.13 -11.16 14.22
N SER A 127 17.86 -12.36 14.75
CA SER A 127 18.53 -13.61 14.39
C SER A 127 18.17 -14.10 12.98
N LEU A 128 16.95 -13.82 12.51
CA LEU A 128 16.40 -14.26 11.23
C LEU A 128 16.63 -13.19 10.16
N ARG A 129 17.77 -13.32 9.45
CA ARG A 129 18.26 -12.30 8.53
C ARG A 129 18.02 -12.61 7.05
N THR A 130 17.78 -13.87 6.69
CA THR A 130 17.70 -14.30 5.30
C THR A 130 16.30 -14.79 4.98
N PHE A 131 15.58 -14.07 4.12
CA PHE A 131 14.25 -14.45 3.66
C PHE A 131 14.30 -14.96 2.22
N ILE A 132 13.91 -16.22 1.98
CA ILE A 132 13.90 -16.85 0.67
C ILE A 132 12.44 -16.96 0.20
N ALA A 133 12.17 -16.49 -1.03
CA ALA A 133 10.86 -16.50 -1.65
C ALA A 133 10.90 -17.02 -3.11
N SER A 134 9.81 -17.64 -3.57
CA SER A 134 9.65 -17.99 -4.99
C SER A 134 9.27 -16.78 -5.85
N GLY A 135 9.86 -16.67 -7.04
CA GLY A 135 9.57 -15.60 -8.00
C GLY A 135 8.35 -15.82 -8.89
N ASP A 136 7.62 -16.92 -8.72
CA ASP A 136 6.48 -17.30 -9.58
C ASP A 136 5.14 -17.47 -8.85
N VAL A 137 5.02 -16.90 -7.66
CA VAL A 137 3.79 -16.96 -6.84
C VAL A 137 3.43 -15.58 -6.29
N LEU A 138 2.21 -15.12 -6.45
CA LEU A 138 1.74 -13.95 -5.71
C LEU A 138 1.06 -14.41 -4.42
N ILE A 139 1.60 -14.00 -3.29
CA ILE A 139 1.05 -14.26 -1.96
C ILE A 139 0.41 -12.98 -1.43
N ARG A 140 -0.78 -13.10 -0.86
CA ARG A 140 -1.47 -12.00 -0.18
C ARG A 140 -1.97 -12.46 1.17
N THR A 141 -2.19 -11.52 2.07
CA THR A 141 -2.82 -11.75 3.37
C THR A 141 -3.93 -10.73 3.57
N GLU A 142 -5.08 -11.18 4.07
CA GLU A 142 -6.20 -10.32 4.44
C GLU A 142 -6.19 -9.92 5.92
N GLN A 143 -5.34 -10.55 6.71
CA GLN A 143 -5.29 -10.41 8.15
C GLN A 143 -3.90 -9.93 8.59
N PRO A 144 -3.78 -9.33 9.79
CA PRO A 144 -2.47 -8.97 10.33
C PRO A 144 -1.54 -10.19 10.42
N LEU A 145 -0.26 -9.97 10.14
CA LEU A 145 0.77 -10.99 10.32
C LEU A 145 0.87 -11.40 11.79
N GLN A 146 1.11 -12.68 12.02
CA GLN A 146 1.42 -13.21 13.35
C GLN A 146 2.85 -12.85 13.75
N GLU A 147 3.10 -12.84 15.06
CA GLU A 147 4.45 -12.70 15.59
C GLU A 147 5.33 -13.87 15.13
N ILE A 148 6.53 -13.54 14.66
CA ILE A 148 7.46 -14.51 14.09
C ILE A 148 8.31 -15.08 15.25
N PRO A 149 8.25 -16.40 15.50
CA PRO A 149 8.99 -17.00 16.60
C PRO A 149 10.49 -17.05 16.32
N GLU A 150 11.29 -17.05 17.39
CA GLU A 150 12.72 -17.38 17.33
C GLU A 150 12.91 -18.87 16.96
N ALA A 151 13.71 -19.13 15.92
CA ALA A 151 14.09 -20.46 15.45
C ALA A 151 15.30 -20.36 14.50
N ASP A 152 15.92 -21.48 14.14
CA ASP A 152 16.92 -21.51 13.07
C ASP A 152 16.27 -21.34 11.68
N VAL A 153 15.09 -21.93 11.49
CA VAL A 153 14.28 -21.83 10.27
C VAL A 153 12.82 -21.58 10.63
N VAL A 154 12.18 -20.61 9.98
CA VAL A 154 10.73 -20.39 10.05
C VAL A 154 10.13 -20.52 8.66
N CYS A 155 9.23 -21.48 8.48
CA CYS A 155 8.55 -21.73 7.21
C CYS A 155 7.12 -21.18 7.27
N TYR A 156 6.71 -20.43 6.25
CA TYR A 156 5.31 -20.04 6.11
C TYR A 156 4.52 -21.10 5.34
N GLY A 157 3.31 -21.38 5.80
CA GLY A 157 2.41 -22.31 5.12
C GLY A 157 0.97 -21.81 5.06
N LEU A 158 0.16 -22.48 4.25
CA LEU A 158 -1.25 -22.12 4.02
C LEU A 158 -2.15 -23.32 4.24
N TRP A 159 -3.30 -23.09 4.89
CA TRP A 159 -4.33 -24.09 5.05
C TRP A 159 -5.07 -24.26 3.72
N VAL A 160 -4.86 -25.41 3.06
CA VAL A 160 -5.54 -25.77 1.82
C VAL A 160 -6.23 -27.12 1.95
N ASP A 161 -7.16 -27.39 1.03
CA ASP A 161 -7.72 -28.71 0.85
C ASP A 161 -6.64 -29.74 0.45
N SER A 162 -6.78 -30.98 0.91
CA SER A 162 -5.82 -32.06 0.67
C SER A 162 -5.56 -32.32 -0.82
N SER A 163 -6.54 -32.07 -1.70
CA SER A 163 -6.35 -32.22 -3.15
C SER A 163 -5.35 -31.23 -3.72
N GLN A 164 -5.31 -30.00 -3.22
CA GLN A 164 -4.30 -29.00 -3.62
C GLN A 164 -2.93 -29.35 -3.04
N ALA A 165 -2.87 -29.83 -1.80
CA ALA A 165 -1.63 -30.20 -1.12
C ALA A 165 -0.80 -31.25 -1.91
N THR A 166 -1.45 -32.18 -2.62
CA THR A 166 -0.76 -33.21 -3.43
C THR A 166 0.14 -32.67 -4.55
N ARG A 167 -0.06 -31.41 -4.97
CA ARG A 167 0.71 -30.78 -6.05
C ARG A 167 1.90 -29.95 -5.55
N HIS A 168 1.99 -29.73 -4.25
CA HIS A 168 2.94 -28.82 -3.61
C HIS A 168 3.76 -29.52 -2.52
N GLY A 169 4.72 -28.79 -1.93
CA GLY A 169 5.34 -29.20 -0.67
C GLY A 169 4.33 -29.08 0.47
N VAL A 170 4.43 -29.95 1.48
CA VAL A 170 3.55 -29.96 2.64
C VAL A 170 4.41 -30.07 3.90
N PHE A 171 4.20 -29.14 4.83
CA PHE A 171 4.71 -29.22 6.19
C PHE A 171 3.72 -29.99 7.06
N ALA A 172 4.22 -30.99 7.78
CA ALA A 172 3.46 -31.67 8.81
C ALA A 172 3.96 -31.24 10.18
N ALA A 173 3.04 -30.82 11.04
CA ALA A 173 3.28 -30.55 12.46
C ALA A 173 2.40 -31.49 13.28
N ARG A 174 2.89 -31.99 14.42
CA ARG A 174 2.04 -32.79 15.29
C ARG A 174 1.00 -31.91 15.97
N ARG A 175 -0.18 -32.47 16.26
CA ARG A 175 -1.29 -31.72 16.89
C ARG A 175 -0.97 -31.22 18.30
N ASP A 176 -0.07 -31.89 19.03
CA ASP A 176 0.41 -31.49 20.35
C ASP A 176 1.46 -30.36 20.31
N THR A 177 2.16 -30.19 19.19
CA THR A 177 3.14 -29.12 18.95
C THR A 177 2.92 -28.50 17.55
N PRO A 178 1.81 -27.77 17.35
CA PRO A 178 1.34 -27.37 16.02
C PRO A 178 2.24 -26.35 15.31
N ASP A 179 3.13 -25.70 16.05
CA ASP A 179 4.08 -24.70 15.57
C ASP A 179 5.48 -25.27 15.29
N VAL A 180 5.75 -26.52 15.66
CA VAL A 180 7.04 -27.21 15.44
C VAL A 180 6.92 -28.12 14.23
N LEU A 181 7.88 -28.01 13.30
CA LEU A 181 7.92 -28.90 12.14
C LEU A 181 8.28 -30.32 12.57
N ASP A 182 7.40 -31.27 12.26
CA ASP A 182 7.70 -32.69 12.38
C ASP A 182 8.48 -33.19 11.16
N ARG A 183 7.95 -32.92 9.96
CA ARG A 183 8.57 -33.30 8.70
C ARG A 183 8.02 -32.54 7.50
N VAL A 184 8.84 -32.48 6.45
CA VAL A 184 8.44 -31.98 5.13
C VAL A 184 8.11 -33.16 4.20
N MET A 185 7.07 -33.01 3.39
CA MET A 185 6.68 -33.95 2.34
C MET A 185 6.65 -33.22 1.00
N GLN A 186 7.19 -33.85 -0.05
CA GLN A 186 7.18 -33.26 -1.39
C GLN A 186 6.16 -33.97 -2.27
N LYS A 187 5.09 -33.25 -2.65
CA LYS A 187 4.00 -33.76 -3.48
C LYS A 187 3.44 -35.11 -2.98
N PRO A 188 3.01 -35.17 -1.71
CA PRO A 188 2.50 -36.40 -1.11
C PRO A 188 1.23 -36.87 -1.82
N SER A 189 1.03 -38.18 -1.83
CA SER A 189 -0.22 -38.79 -2.26
C SER A 189 -1.35 -38.51 -1.25
N LEU A 190 -2.61 -38.63 -1.69
CA LEU A 190 -3.77 -38.51 -0.80
C LEU A 190 -3.71 -39.55 0.33
N GLN A 191 -3.21 -40.75 0.05
CA GLN A 191 -3.07 -41.82 1.04
C GLN A 191 -2.05 -41.44 2.14
N GLU A 192 -0.88 -40.91 1.77
CA GLU A 192 0.12 -40.44 2.75
C GLU A 192 -0.44 -39.32 3.64
N LEU A 193 -1.22 -38.40 3.06
CA LEU A 193 -1.89 -37.34 3.82
C LEU A 193 -2.95 -37.93 4.77
N GLU A 194 -3.76 -38.89 4.31
CA GLU A 194 -4.78 -39.52 5.13
C GLU A 194 -4.18 -40.25 6.35
N GLU A 195 -3.09 -41.00 6.15
CA GLU A 195 -2.38 -41.73 7.21
C GLU A 195 -1.90 -40.81 8.35
N LEU A 196 -1.44 -39.60 8.01
CA LEU A 196 -0.94 -38.62 8.98
C LEU A 196 -2.02 -37.70 9.55
N SER A 197 -3.20 -37.62 8.94
CA SER A 197 -4.26 -36.66 9.28
C SER A 197 -4.75 -36.72 10.74
N ARG A 198 -4.69 -37.91 11.34
CA ARG A 198 -5.10 -38.13 12.75
C ARG A 198 -4.14 -37.48 13.74
N SER A 199 -2.83 -37.58 13.48
CA SER A 199 -1.78 -37.12 14.40
C SER A 199 -1.21 -35.76 14.04
N HIS A 200 -1.34 -35.32 12.78
CA HIS A 200 -0.70 -34.13 12.26
C HIS A 200 -1.69 -33.10 11.72
N LEU A 201 -1.26 -31.85 11.79
CA LEU A 201 -1.76 -30.74 11.02
C LEU A 201 -0.86 -30.57 9.78
N MET A 202 -1.47 -30.21 8.65
CA MET A 202 -0.78 -30.09 7.36
C MET A 202 -0.94 -28.69 6.81
N LEU A 203 0.17 -28.09 6.43
CA LEU A 203 0.24 -26.78 5.82
C LEU A 203 0.93 -26.91 4.47
N MET A 204 0.33 -26.35 3.42
CA MET A 204 0.98 -26.27 2.12
C MET A 204 2.12 -25.28 2.18
N ASP A 205 3.31 -25.68 1.72
CA ASP A 205 4.45 -24.79 1.55
C ASP A 205 4.17 -23.77 0.44
N ILE A 206 4.24 -22.49 0.81
CA ILE A 206 4.05 -21.37 -0.12
C ILE A 206 5.37 -20.80 -0.64
N GLY A 207 6.51 -21.44 -0.31
CA GLY A 207 7.83 -21.06 -0.77
C GLY A 207 8.35 -19.78 -0.13
N MET A 208 8.03 -19.53 1.15
CA MET A 208 8.49 -18.38 1.94
C MET A 208 9.17 -18.85 3.25
N TRP A 209 10.49 -18.73 3.31
CA TRP A 209 11.32 -19.33 4.36
C TRP A 209 12.25 -18.27 4.97
N LEU A 210 12.24 -18.11 6.28
CA LEU A 210 13.20 -17.30 7.03
C LEU A 210 14.28 -18.21 7.61
N LEU A 211 15.55 -17.86 7.40
CA LEU A 211 16.70 -18.59 7.89
C LEU A 211 17.59 -17.66 8.72
N ASN A 212 18.13 -18.19 9.81
CA ASN A 212 19.22 -17.55 10.54
C ASN A 212 20.58 -17.85 9.87
N ASP A 213 21.62 -17.19 10.37
CA ASP A 213 22.96 -17.29 9.78
C ASP A 213 23.53 -18.72 9.84
N ARG A 214 23.19 -19.50 10.89
CA ARG A 214 23.61 -20.91 11.02
C ARG A 214 22.97 -21.79 9.96
N ALA A 215 21.67 -21.65 9.72
CA ALA A 215 20.96 -22.40 8.69
C ALA A 215 21.49 -22.07 7.29
N VAL A 216 21.81 -20.81 7.01
CA VAL A 216 22.43 -20.37 5.75
C VAL A 216 23.83 -20.96 5.57
N GLN A 217 24.64 -21.02 6.63
CA GLN A 217 25.97 -21.64 6.56
C GLN A 217 25.89 -23.14 6.23
N LEU A 218 24.97 -23.89 6.86
CA LEU A 218 24.77 -25.30 6.56
C LEU A 218 24.27 -25.52 5.12
N LEU A 219 23.33 -24.68 4.66
CA LEU A 219 22.86 -24.69 3.26
C LEU A 219 24.04 -24.48 2.29
N ARG A 220 24.90 -23.50 2.60
CA ARG A 220 26.12 -23.21 1.84
C ARG A 220 27.06 -24.40 1.82
N GLU A 221 27.38 -25.00 2.96
CA GLU A 221 28.26 -26.18 3.04
C GLU A 221 27.76 -27.34 2.19
N ARG A 222 26.45 -27.62 2.21
CA ARG A 222 25.84 -28.72 1.42
C ARG A 222 25.72 -28.42 -0.06
N SER A 223 25.91 -27.17 -0.47
CA SER A 223 25.94 -26.79 -1.89
C SER A 223 27.25 -27.19 -2.57
N TYR A 224 28.30 -27.51 -1.80
CA TYR A 224 29.62 -27.87 -2.32
C TYR A 224 29.90 -29.38 -2.22
N GLY A 225 30.44 -29.92 -3.30
CA GLY A 225 31.00 -31.26 -3.34
C GLY A 225 32.32 -31.38 -2.57
N LYS A 226 32.79 -32.61 -2.40
CA LYS A 226 34.08 -32.89 -1.72
C LYS A 226 35.29 -32.30 -2.44
N ASP A 227 35.16 -32.01 -3.73
CA ASP A 227 36.17 -31.40 -4.58
C ASP A 227 36.17 -29.86 -4.49
N GLY A 228 35.29 -29.27 -3.68
CA GLY A 228 35.11 -27.83 -3.54
C GLY A 228 34.35 -27.18 -4.70
N SER A 229 33.77 -27.97 -5.61
CA SER A 229 32.95 -27.46 -6.69
C SER A 229 31.48 -27.33 -6.26
N LEU A 230 30.80 -26.31 -6.77
CA LEU A 230 29.36 -26.13 -6.53
C LEU A 230 28.58 -27.21 -7.30
N GLU A 231 27.76 -27.97 -6.58
CA GLU A 231 26.95 -29.10 -7.07
C GLU A 231 25.45 -28.74 -7.07
N PHE A 232 24.62 -29.59 -7.69
CA PHE A 232 23.17 -29.43 -7.64
C PHE A 232 22.66 -29.76 -6.23
N TYR A 233 22.00 -28.79 -5.59
CA TYR A 233 21.35 -28.98 -4.29
C TYR A 233 20.04 -28.20 -4.27
N ASP A 234 18.91 -28.86 -3.99
CA ASP A 234 17.60 -28.24 -4.00
C ASP A 234 17.10 -27.92 -2.58
N LEU A 235 16.63 -26.69 -2.39
CA LEU A 235 16.18 -26.19 -1.08
C LEU A 235 14.99 -27.00 -0.55
N TYR A 236 14.05 -27.36 -1.42
CA TYR A 236 12.82 -28.03 -0.98
C TYR A 236 13.01 -29.55 -0.83
N SER A 237 13.66 -30.17 -1.81
CA SER A 237 13.78 -31.64 -1.89
C SER A 237 15.03 -32.22 -1.23
N ASP A 238 16.08 -31.43 -1.02
CA ASP A 238 17.27 -31.88 -0.28
C ASP A 238 17.31 -31.29 1.12
N PHE A 239 17.42 -29.96 1.24
CA PHE A 239 17.51 -29.28 2.53
C PHE A 239 16.20 -29.44 3.33
N GLY A 240 15.06 -29.15 2.71
CA GLY A 240 13.73 -29.23 3.33
C GLY A 240 13.38 -30.61 3.87
N LEU A 241 13.65 -31.68 3.10
CA LEU A 241 13.38 -33.05 3.57
C LEU A 241 14.28 -33.49 4.74
N ALA A 242 15.36 -32.77 5.02
CA ALA A 242 16.21 -32.97 6.20
C ALA A 242 15.80 -32.10 7.41
N LEU A 243 14.77 -31.27 7.29
CA LEU A 243 14.25 -30.47 8.40
C LEU A 243 13.14 -31.17 9.19
N GLY A 244 13.01 -30.80 10.46
CA GLY A 244 11.97 -31.26 11.38
C GLY A 244 12.46 -32.27 12.41
N THR A 245 11.58 -32.65 13.34
CA THR A 245 11.91 -33.60 14.41
C THR A 245 11.99 -35.05 13.94
N HIS A 246 11.27 -35.41 12.86
CA HIS A 246 11.31 -36.73 12.24
C HIS A 246 11.52 -36.61 10.71
N PRO A 247 12.67 -36.08 10.28
CA PRO A 247 12.93 -35.76 8.87
C PRO A 247 12.97 -37.01 7.99
N LYS A 248 12.73 -36.84 6.68
CA LYS A 248 12.76 -37.95 5.71
C LYS A 248 14.19 -38.22 5.21
N LYS A 249 15.05 -37.20 5.18
CA LYS A 249 16.48 -37.30 4.87
C LYS A 249 17.32 -37.12 6.14
N THR A 250 18.38 -37.91 6.24
CA THR A 250 19.32 -37.87 7.37
C THR A 250 20.50 -36.96 7.04
N ASP A 251 20.74 -35.96 7.87
CA ASP A 251 21.91 -35.07 7.87
C ASP A 251 22.20 -34.62 9.30
N SER A 252 23.37 -35.00 9.84
CA SER A 252 23.67 -34.86 11.27
C SER A 252 23.64 -33.43 11.79
N GLU A 253 23.85 -32.42 10.94
CA GLU A 253 23.87 -31.01 11.35
C GLU A 253 22.56 -30.30 11.00
N ILE A 254 21.98 -30.57 9.83
CA ILE A 254 20.69 -29.97 9.43
C ILE A 254 19.55 -30.50 10.30
N ASN A 255 19.57 -31.79 10.66
CA ASN A 255 18.54 -32.37 11.55
C ASN A 255 18.55 -31.74 12.97
N LYS A 256 19.60 -31.00 13.35
CA LYS A 256 19.70 -30.27 14.64
C LYS A 256 19.18 -28.82 14.57
N LEU A 257 18.71 -28.36 13.41
CA LEU A 257 18.11 -27.04 13.29
C LEU A 257 16.72 -27.05 13.94
N SER A 258 16.46 -26.03 14.76
CA SER A 258 15.12 -25.76 15.27
C SER A 258 14.26 -25.16 14.16
N VAL A 259 13.12 -25.78 13.88
CA VAL A 259 12.24 -25.35 12.78
C VAL A 259 10.82 -25.11 13.27
N LYS A 260 10.33 -23.90 12.99
CA LYS A 260 8.96 -23.49 13.28
C LYS A 260 8.16 -23.31 12.00
N ILE A 261 6.86 -23.58 12.05
CA ILE A 261 5.94 -23.33 10.93
C ILE A 261 4.92 -22.29 11.37
N LEU A 262 4.67 -21.31 10.51
CA LEU A 262 3.70 -20.26 10.75
C LEU A 262 2.63 -20.28 9.63
N PRO A 263 1.34 -20.47 9.96
CA PRO A 263 0.29 -20.32 8.95
C PRO A 263 0.17 -18.85 8.55
N LEU A 264 -0.03 -18.56 7.26
CA LEU A 264 -0.34 -17.20 6.82
C LEU A 264 -1.84 -16.92 7.01
N PRO A 265 -2.25 -16.05 7.94
CA PRO A 265 -3.65 -15.84 8.26
C PRO A 265 -4.39 -15.15 7.09
N GLY A 266 -5.57 -15.65 6.72
CA GLY A 266 -6.28 -15.17 5.53
C GLY A 266 -5.41 -15.16 4.27
N GLY A 267 -4.46 -16.09 4.19
CA GLY A 267 -3.49 -16.16 3.10
C GLY A 267 -4.17 -16.53 1.78
N GLU A 268 -3.73 -15.91 0.70
CA GLU A 268 -4.10 -16.26 -0.67
C GLU A 268 -2.86 -16.64 -1.46
N PHE A 269 -2.96 -17.69 -2.26
CA PHE A 269 -1.89 -18.24 -3.07
C PHE A 269 -2.28 -18.23 -4.55
N TYR A 270 -1.53 -17.49 -5.37
CA TYR A 270 -1.75 -17.39 -6.80
C TYR A 270 -0.48 -17.80 -7.55
N HIS A 271 -0.56 -18.88 -8.33
CA HIS A 271 0.59 -19.41 -9.06
C HIS A 271 0.68 -18.78 -10.45
N TYR A 272 1.90 -18.44 -10.89
CA TYR A 272 2.22 -17.86 -12.20
C TYR A 272 3.28 -18.69 -12.94
N GLY A 273 3.35 -19.99 -12.64
CA GLY A 273 4.36 -20.89 -13.20
C GLY A 273 4.09 -21.36 -14.64
N THR A 274 2.86 -21.24 -15.12
CA THR A 274 2.45 -21.61 -16.49
C THR A 274 1.58 -20.55 -17.14
N THR A 275 1.47 -20.58 -18.48
CA THR A 275 0.64 -19.66 -19.26
C THR A 275 -0.83 -19.65 -18.82
N ARG A 276 -1.40 -20.83 -18.53
CA ARG A 276 -2.79 -20.95 -18.05
C ARG A 276 -2.99 -20.48 -16.62
N GLU A 277 -2.04 -20.79 -15.74
CA GLU A 277 -2.08 -20.30 -14.36
C GLU A 277 -2.01 -18.77 -14.30
N MET A 278 -1.21 -18.13 -15.16
CA MET A 278 -1.16 -16.67 -15.25
C MET A 278 -2.54 -16.04 -15.48
N ILE A 279 -3.33 -16.57 -16.44
CA ILE A 279 -4.67 -16.05 -16.74
C ILE A 279 -5.64 -16.36 -15.60
N THR A 280 -5.66 -17.62 -15.13
CA THR A 280 -6.62 -18.07 -14.11
C THR A 280 -6.37 -17.42 -12.75
N SER A 281 -5.12 -17.29 -12.31
CA SER A 281 -4.72 -16.57 -11.11
C SER A 281 -5.09 -15.10 -11.17
N THR A 282 -4.84 -14.44 -12.31
CA THR A 282 -5.20 -13.02 -12.48
C THR A 282 -6.71 -12.82 -12.50
N LEU A 283 -7.46 -13.74 -13.10
CA LEU A 283 -8.93 -13.72 -13.06
C LEU A 283 -9.47 -13.87 -11.64
N ALA A 284 -8.95 -14.83 -10.87
CA ALA A 284 -9.33 -15.04 -9.48
C ALA A 284 -9.06 -13.78 -8.64
N LEU A 285 -7.91 -13.15 -8.84
CA LEU A 285 -7.51 -11.92 -8.15
C LEU A 285 -8.39 -10.70 -8.50
N GLN A 286 -8.80 -10.58 -9.77
CA GLN A 286 -9.65 -9.50 -10.26
C GLN A 286 -11.10 -9.64 -9.80
N ASN A 287 -11.56 -10.86 -9.52
CA ASN A 287 -12.91 -11.16 -9.05
C ASN A 287 -13.04 -11.17 -7.52
N LYS A 288 -11.99 -10.81 -6.77
CA LYS A 288 -12.00 -10.83 -5.31
C LYS A 288 -13.08 -9.95 -4.68
N VAL A 289 -13.30 -8.76 -5.24
CA VAL A 289 -14.31 -7.81 -4.77
C VAL A 289 -15.52 -7.86 -5.70
N PHE A 290 -16.59 -8.53 -5.26
CA PHE A 290 -17.85 -8.66 -6.01
C PHE A 290 -18.80 -7.46 -5.82
N ASP A 291 -18.61 -6.65 -4.77
CA ASP A 291 -19.45 -5.49 -4.52
C ASP A 291 -19.19 -4.41 -5.59
N GLN A 292 -20.12 -4.28 -6.53
CA GLN A 292 -20.03 -3.31 -7.62
C GLN A 292 -19.93 -1.86 -7.14
N ARG A 293 -20.36 -1.54 -5.91
CA ARG A 293 -20.19 -0.20 -5.31
C ARG A 293 -18.72 0.08 -4.95
N LEU A 294 -17.93 -0.97 -4.73
CA LEU A 294 -16.51 -0.92 -4.44
C LEU A 294 -15.66 -1.06 -5.72
N ILE A 295 -16.24 -1.59 -6.79
CA ILE A 295 -15.61 -1.66 -8.11
C ILE A 295 -15.67 -0.27 -8.74
N MET A 296 -14.50 0.33 -8.92
CA MET A 296 -14.39 1.71 -9.38
C MET A 296 -14.54 1.86 -10.90
N HIS A 297 -14.49 0.74 -11.64
CA HIS A 297 -14.58 0.70 -13.09
C HIS A 297 -15.96 0.21 -13.56
N ARG A 298 -16.73 1.08 -14.22
CA ARG A 298 -18.13 0.79 -14.62
C ARG A 298 -18.30 0.05 -15.96
N LYS A 299 -17.22 -0.26 -16.69
CA LYS A 299 -17.32 -0.99 -17.97
C LYS A 299 -17.23 -2.50 -17.74
N ILE A 300 -18.29 -3.20 -18.13
CA ILE A 300 -18.35 -4.66 -18.17
C ILE A 300 -17.61 -5.14 -19.43
N LYS A 301 -16.55 -5.93 -19.25
CA LYS A 301 -15.93 -6.65 -20.37
C LYS A 301 -16.85 -7.80 -20.78
N PRO A 302 -16.93 -8.17 -22.08
CA PRO A 302 -17.69 -9.34 -22.53
C PRO A 302 -17.27 -10.61 -21.79
N ASN A 303 -15.98 -10.73 -21.48
CA ASN A 303 -15.43 -11.76 -20.62
C ASN A 303 -14.41 -11.16 -19.63
N PRO A 304 -14.47 -11.48 -18.32
CA PRO A 304 -13.54 -10.97 -17.34
C PRO A 304 -12.11 -11.48 -17.49
N ALA A 305 -11.90 -12.62 -18.17
CA ALA A 305 -10.60 -13.27 -18.39
C ALA A 305 -9.83 -12.71 -19.63
N ILE A 306 -10.11 -11.46 -20.00
CA ILE A 306 -9.41 -10.74 -21.06
C ILE A 306 -8.54 -9.67 -20.42
N PHE A 307 -7.23 -9.79 -20.57
CA PHE A 307 -6.24 -8.88 -20.02
C PHE A 307 -5.47 -8.19 -21.13
N THR A 308 -5.31 -6.87 -21.01
CA THR A 308 -4.71 -6.01 -22.03
C THR A 308 -3.79 -5.01 -21.33
N GLN A 309 -2.50 -4.97 -21.69
CA GLN A 309 -1.53 -4.07 -21.06
C GLN A 309 -0.43 -3.68 -22.07
N ASN A 310 -0.04 -2.41 -22.11
CA ASN A 310 0.94 -1.91 -23.09
C ASN A 310 0.55 -2.35 -24.53
N ALA A 311 -0.72 -2.20 -24.90
CA ALA A 311 -1.24 -2.76 -26.14
C ALA A 311 -2.20 -1.80 -26.87
N ILE A 312 -2.19 -1.86 -28.20
CA ILE A 312 -3.10 -1.15 -29.09
C ILE A 312 -3.96 -2.21 -29.79
N ILE A 313 -5.28 -2.05 -29.72
CA ILE A 313 -6.25 -3.04 -30.18
C ILE A 313 -7.36 -2.31 -30.93
N ASP A 314 -7.48 -2.58 -32.23
CA ASP A 314 -8.41 -1.90 -33.14
C ASP A 314 -9.63 -2.76 -33.50
N PHE A 315 -9.89 -3.83 -32.75
CA PHE A 315 -11.11 -4.64 -32.85
C PHE A 315 -11.87 -4.70 -31.51
N GLN A 316 -13.14 -5.10 -31.57
CA GLN A 316 -13.99 -5.22 -30.39
C GLN A 316 -14.11 -6.68 -29.93
N PHE A 317 -13.96 -6.90 -28.62
CA PHE A 317 -14.24 -8.20 -28.02
C PHE A 317 -15.76 -8.49 -28.01
N ASN A 318 -16.11 -9.76 -28.19
CA ASN A 318 -17.46 -10.31 -28.13
C ASN A 318 -17.51 -11.55 -27.21
N GLU A 319 -18.65 -12.24 -27.14
CA GLU A 319 -18.88 -13.38 -26.23
C GLU A 319 -18.00 -14.61 -26.51
N LYS A 320 -17.50 -14.76 -27.75
CA LYS A 320 -16.58 -15.86 -28.08
C LYS A 320 -15.22 -15.67 -27.41
N ASN A 321 -14.87 -14.42 -27.06
CA ASN A 321 -13.59 -14.10 -26.48
C ASN A 321 -13.45 -14.58 -25.03
N ARG A 322 -12.49 -15.47 -24.78
CA ARG A 322 -12.21 -16.00 -23.43
C ARG A 322 -10.75 -16.36 -23.24
N ASN A 323 -10.24 -16.20 -22.02
CA ASN A 323 -8.88 -16.55 -21.63
C ASN A 323 -7.81 -15.93 -22.57
N ILE A 324 -7.86 -14.60 -22.74
CA ILE A 324 -6.96 -13.87 -23.64
C ILE A 324 -6.05 -12.96 -22.83
N TRP A 325 -4.75 -13.03 -23.12
CA TRP A 325 -3.76 -12.10 -22.59
C TRP A 325 -3.03 -11.40 -23.74
N ILE A 326 -3.21 -10.09 -23.86
CA ILE A 326 -2.54 -9.26 -24.87
C ILE A 326 -1.64 -8.28 -24.15
N GLU A 327 -0.34 -8.37 -24.40
CA GLU A 327 0.68 -7.54 -23.75
C GLU A 327 1.73 -7.07 -24.74
N ASN A 328 2.21 -5.83 -24.64
CA ASN A 328 3.29 -5.32 -25.51
C ASN A 328 3.02 -5.56 -27.02
N ALA A 329 1.80 -5.31 -27.48
CA ALA A 329 1.34 -5.75 -28.80
C ALA A 329 0.50 -4.70 -29.52
N TRP A 330 0.67 -4.63 -30.84
CA TRP A 330 -0.21 -3.91 -31.76
C TRP A 330 -1.08 -4.88 -32.56
N LEU A 331 -2.39 -4.82 -32.39
CA LEU A 331 -3.37 -5.66 -33.07
C LEU A 331 -4.36 -4.79 -33.85
N GLY A 332 -4.15 -4.72 -35.16
CA GLY A 332 -5.03 -3.98 -36.07
C GLY A 332 -6.42 -4.62 -36.23
N ASN A 333 -7.28 -4.00 -37.02
CA ASN A 333 -8.65 -4.45 -37.28
C ASN A 333 -8.76 -5.75 -38.10
N LYS A 334 -7.68 -6.20 -38.74
CA LYS A 334 -7.61 -7.45 -39.52
C LYS A 334 -7.20 -8.68 -38.70
N TRP A 335 -7.08 -8.54 -37.39
CA TRP A 335 -6.77 -9.64 -36.48
C TRP A 335 -8.04 -10.33 -36.00
N THR A 336 -8.04 -11.66 -36.02
CA THR A 336 -9.05 -12.49 -35.37
C THR A 336 -8.39 -13.28 -34.26
N VAL A 337 -8.87 -13.09 -33.02
CA VAL A 337 -8.42 -13.84 -31.84
C VAL A 337 -9.66 -14.33 -31.14
N GLU A 338 -9.87 -15.65 -31.08
CA GLU A 338 -11.06 -16.21 -30.43
C GLU A 338 -10.81 -16.51 -28.95
N ALA A 339 -9.96 -17.48 -28.60
CA ALA A 339 -9.87 -17.95 -27.22
C ALA A 339 -8.53 -18.64 -26.89
N ASP A 340 -8.20 -18.65 -25.59
CA ASP A 340 -7.05 -19.39 -25.03
C ASP A 340 -5.72 -19.00 -25.70
N SER A 341 -5.44 -17.70 -25.73
CA SER A 341 -4.27 -17.13 -26.41
C SER A 341 -3.53 -16.11 -25.55
N VAL A 342 -2.21 -16.20 -25.55
CA VAL A 342 -1.30 -15.15 -25.06
C VAL A 342 -0.57 -14.57 -26.25
N ILE A 343 -0.72 -13.27 -26.47
CA ILE A 343 -0.12 -12.55 -27.58
C ILE A 343 0.77 -11.45 -27.03
N THR A 344 2.08 -11.53 -27.29
CA THR A 344 3.04 -10.52 -26.85
C THR A 344 4.14 -10.23 -27.87
N GLY A 345 4.74 -9.05 -27.73
CA GLY A 345 5.90 -8.62 -28.52
C GLY A 345 5.56 -8.14 -29.93
N ILE A 346 4.28 -8.08 -30.31
CA ILE A 346 3.86 -7.70 -31.65
C ILE A 346 4.21 -6.23 -31.94
N PRO A 347 5.12 -5.93 -32.88
CA PRO A 347 5.48 -4.55 -33.24
C PRO A 347 4.33 -3.85 -33.98
N GLU A 348 4.42 -2.54 -34.17
CA GLU A 348 3.44 -1.78 -34.96
C GLU A 348 3.37 -2.33 -36.40
N ASN A 349 2.16 -2.65 -36.88
CA ASN A 349 1.94 -3.40 -38.11
C ASN A 349 0.55 -3.14 -38.73
N ASP A 350 0.34 -3.65 -39.96
CA ASP A 350 -0.95 -3.78 -40.64
C ASP A 350 -1.23 -5.24 -41.07
N TRP A 351 -0.84 -6.18 -40.21
CA TRP A 351 -0.95 -7.63 -40.48
C TRP A 351 -2.42 -8.08 -40.47
N GLN A 352 -2.70 -9.10 -41.28
CA GLN A 352 -3.97 -9.82 -41.26
C GLN A 352 -3.73 -11.21 -40.70
N LEU A 353 -4.25 -11.55 -39.51
CA LEU A 353 -3.94 -12.83 -38.88
C LEU A 353 -5.18 -13.44 -38.24
N ASP A 354 -5.45 -14.71 -38.51
CA ASP A 354 -6.43 -15.52 -37.79
C ASP A 354 -5.71 -16.46 -36.82
N VAL A 355 -5.80 -16.16 -35.52
CA VAL A 355 -5.08 -16.89 -34.47
C VAL A 355 -5.92 -18.10 -34.04
N PRO A 356 -5.43 -19.34 -34.26
CA PRO A 356 -6.17 -20.52 -33.84
C PRO A 356 -6.34 -20.60 -32.32
N VAL A 357 -7.47 -21.17 -31.88
CA VAL A 357 -7.75 -21.38 -30.45
C VAL A 357 -6.66 -22.23 -29.80
N GLY A 358 -6.17 -21.80 -28.64
CA GLY A 358 -5.10 -22.49 -27.91
C GLY A 358 -3.68 -22.18 -28.40
N VAL A 359 -3.52 -21.35 -29.44
CA VAL A 359 -2.22 -20.89 -29.92
C VAL A 359 -1.90 -19.53 -29.28
N CYS A 360 -0.66 -19.42 -28.82
CA CYS A 360 -0.04 -18.21 -28.28
C CYS A 360 1.03 -17.72 -29.25
N ILE A 361 1.26 -16.42 -29.27
CA ILE A 361 2.22 -15.76 -30.15
C ILE A 361 3.12 -14.88 -29.30
N ASP A 362 4.43 -15.04 -29.50
CA ASP A 362 5.44 -14.21 -28.88
C ASP A 362 6.48 -13.83 -29.93
N ILE A 363 6.61 -12.52 -30.19
CA ILE A 363 7.59 -11.97 -31.14
C ILE A 363 8.69 -11.31 -30.32
N VAL A 364 9.85 -11.97 -30.28
CA VAL A 364 10.96 -11.54 -29.42
C VAL A 364 11.97 -10.76 -30.26
N PRO A 365 12.25 -9.47 -29.98
CA PRO A 365 13.34 -8.78 -30.65
C PRO A 365 14.66 -9.47 -30.32
N VAL A 366 15.49 -9.71 -31.32
CA VAL A 366 16.78 -10.40 -31.22
C VAL A 366 17.87 -9.49 -31.78
N ASP A 367 18.99 -9.43 -31.06
CA ASP A 367 20.11 -8.56 -31.41
C ASP A 367 19.64 -7.12 -31.74
N ASP A 368 20.23 -6.49 -32.76
CA ASP A 368 19.96 -5.09 -33.08
C ASP A 368 18.68 -4.88 -33.92
N ARG A 369 18.34 -5.81 -34.81
CA ARG A 369 17.28 -5.60 -35.83
C ARG A 369 16.28 -6.73 -35.96
N ALA A 370 16.72 -7.97 -35.80
CA ALA A 370 15.88 -9.14 -36.04
C ALA A 370 14.75 -9.30 -35.00
N PHE A 371 13.78 -10.14 -35.37
CA PHE A 371 12.70 -10.64 -34.53
C PHE A 371 12.63 -12.17 -34.65
N ALA A 372 12.66 -12.86 -33.52
CA ALA A 372 12.38 -14.29 -33.45
C ALA A 372 10.87 -14.53 -33.38
N VAL A 373 10.35 -15.37 -34.27
CA VAL A 373 8.94 -15.72 -34.33
C VAL A 373 8.69 -16.97 -33.47
N ARG A 374 8.06 -16.80 -32.30
CA ARG A 374 7.79 -17.87 -31.33
C ARG A 374 6.29 -18.07 -31.10
N PRO A 375 5.58 -18.80 -31.99
CA PRO A 375 4.27 -19.34 -31.67
C PRO A 375 4.41 -20.59 -30.81
N TYR A 376 3.42 -20.86 -29.96
CA TYR A 376 3.40 -22.07 -29.12
C TYR A 376 1.98 -22.38 -28.64
N GLY A 377 1.75 -23.58 -28.11
CA GLY A 377 0.47 -23.96 -27.51
C GLY A 377 0.34 -23.47 -26.07
N MET A 378 -0.86 -23.01 -25.71
CA MET A 378 -1.20 -22.50 -24.37
C MET A 378 -0.79 -23.43 -23.23
N ASP A 379 -0.83 -24.75 -23.47
CA ASP A 379 -0.54 -25.80 -22.49
C ASP A 379 0.74 -26.61 -22.84
N ASP A 380 1.61 -26.10 -23.72
CA ASP A 380 2.87 -26.77 -24.08
C ASP A 380 3.92 -26.68 -22.96
N TRP A 381 4.67 -27.76 -22.74
CA TRP A 381 5.61 -27.88 -21.62
C TRP A 381 7.07 -27.56 -21.98
N PHE A 382 7.38 -27.49 -23.28
CA PHE A 382 8.74 -27.30 -23.80
C PHE A 382 9.76 -28.27 -23.16
N ARG A 383 9.39 -29.55 -23.12
CA ARG A 383 10.21 -30.63 -22.58
C ARG A 383 9.88 -31.93 -23.31
N GLY A 384 10.89 -32.77 -23.47
CA GLY A 384 10.75 -34.10 -24.06
C GLY A 384 11.41 -34.20 -25.42
N LYS A 385 11.59 -35.43 -25.90
CA LYS A 385 12.24 -35.69 -27.19
C LYS A 385 11.25 -35.46 -28.34
N VAL A 386 11.72 -34.93 -29.47
CA VAL A 386 10.85 -34.57 -30.60
C VAL A 386 10.19 -35.78 -31.26
N ASP A 387 10.82 -36.96 -31.20
CA ASP A 387 10.32 -38.23 -31.73
C ASP A 387 9.26 -38.91 -30.84
N GLU A 388 9.01 -38.36 -29.65
CA GLU A 388 8.07 -38.89 -28.68
C GLU A 388 6.67 -38.24 -28.83
N PRO A 389 5.57 -39.02 -28.91
CA PRO A 389 4.21 -38.47 -29.09
C PRO A 389 3.73 -37.53 -27.98
N GLN A 390 4.29 -37.66 -26.77
CA GLN A 390 4.00 -36.78 -25.63
C GLN A 390 4.59 -35.37 -25.77
N THR A 391 5.58 -35.18 -26.64
CA THR A 391 6.22 -33.88 -26.84
C THR A 391 5.34 -33.04 -27.76
N ARG A 392 4.64 -32.08 -27.16
CA ARG A 392 3.65 -31.23 -27.84
C ARG A 392 4.22 -29.90 -28.32
N TRP A 393 3.69 -29.44 -29.44
CA TRP A 393 3.94 -28.15 -30.07
C TRP A 393 2.65 -27.63 -30.70
N MET A 394 2.20 -26.45 -30.28
CA MET A 394 0.89 -25.88 -30.65
C MET A 394 -0.26 -26.85 -30.33
N GLY A 395 -0.22 -27.46 -29.14
CA GLY A 395 -1.29 -28.32 -28.62
C GLY A 395 -1.35 -29.75 -29.17
N ARG A 396 -0.52 -30.08 -30.18
CA ARG A 396 -0.47 -31.37 -30.86
C ARG A 396 0.96 -31.98 -30.83
N PRO A 397 1.17 -33.27 -31.10
CA PRO A 397 2.52 -33.84 -31.22
C PRO A 397 3.37 -33.09 -32.26
N VAL A 398 4.65 -32.82 -31.95
CA VAL A 398 5.54 -32.05 -32.83
C VAL A 398 5.68 -32.68 -34.22
N ILE A 399 5.71 -34.02 -34.28
CA ILE A 399 5.82 -34.77 -35.53
C ILE A 399 4.63 -34.51 -36.44
N GLU A 400 3.41 -34.46 -35.89
CA GLU A 400 2.20 -34.18 -36.68
C GLU A 400 2.24 -32.75 -37.25
N TRP A 401 2.74 -31.79 -36.45
CA TRP A 401 2.91 -30.41 -36.91
C TRP A 401 3.90 -30.28 -38.08
N LEU A 402 5.00 -31.05 -38.05
CA LEU A 402 5.98 -31.11 -39.14
C LEU A 402 5.42 -31.77 -40.40
N GLN A 403 4.73 -32.91 -40.24
CA GLN A 403 4.16 -33.67 -41.35
C GLN A 403 3.12 -32.85 -42.13
N GLU A 404 2.25 -32.10 -41.42
CA GLU A 404 1.27 -31.18 -42.03
C GLU A 404 1.93 -30.12 -42.91
N ARG A 405 3.20 -29.76 -42.61
CA ARG A 405 4.00 -28.77 -43.35
C ARG A 405 4.96 -29.38 -44.36
N GLY A 406 4.91 -30.71 -44.54
CA GLY A 406 5.81 -31.45 -45.41
C GLY A 406 7.27 -31.31 -45.01
N LEU A 407 7.54 -31.35 -43.70
CA LEU A 407 8.88 -31.31 -43.10
C LEU A 407 9.22 -32.66 -42.46
N ASP A 408 10.51 -33.01 -42.51
CA ASP A 408 11.02 -34.24 -41.90
C ASP A 408 11.49 -33.99 -40.46
N SER A 409 11.25 -34.95 -39.55
CA SER A 409 11.67 -34.86 -38.15
C SER A 409 13.19 -34.74 -37.94
N THR A 410 14.00 -35.20 -38.90
CA THR A 410 15.47 -35.03 -38.94
C THR A 410 15.91 -33.56 -38.87
N LEU A 411 15.05 -32.62 -39.30
CA LEU A 411 15.32 -31.18 -39.19
C LEU A 411 15.44 -30.69 -37.75
N LEU A 412 14.77 -31.35 -36.81
CA LEU A 412 14.76 -30.98 -35.38
C LEU A 412 15.56 -31.95 -34.49
N THR A 413 15.85 -33.15 -34.99
CA THR A 413 16.41 -34.28 -34.22
C THR A 413 17.92 -34.48 -34.41
N GLY A 414 18.69 -33.40 -34.64
CA GLY A 414 20.15 -33.44 -34.61
C GLY A 414 20.73 -33.84 -33.23
N ASP A 415 21.77 -33.16 -32.74
CA ASP A 415 22.31 -33.46 -31.40
C ASP A 415 21.35 -33.13 -30.22
N ALA A 416 20.21 -32.50 -30.50
CA ALA A 416 19.23 -32.04 -29.52
C ALA A 416 18.33 -33.19 -29.00
N LYS A 417 18.50 -33.54 -27.72
CA LYS A 417 17.67 -34.55 -27.02
C LYS A 417 16.36 -34.02 -26.44
N ASP A 418 16.12 -32.71 -26.45
CA ASP A 418 14.95 -32.09 -25.84
C ASP A 418 14.48 -30.91 -26.70
N ILE A 419 13.16 -30.77 -26.88
CA ILE A 419 12.54 -29.71 -27.70
C ILE A 419 13.00 -28.30 -27.33
N GLN A 420 13.38 -28.06 -26.07
CA GLN A 420 13.92 -26.78 -25.61
C GLN A 420 15.17 -26.34 -26.40
N HIS A 421 15.97 -27.29 -26.88
CA HIS A 421 17.20 -27.04 -27.64
C HIS A 421 16.99 -27.10 -29.15
N CYS A 422 15.78 -27.41 -29.62
CA CYS A 422 15.49 -27.49 -31.05
C CYS A 422 15.33 -26.09 -31.66
N LYS A 423 15.98 -25.87 -32.80
CA LYS A 423 15.98 -24.59 -33.53
C LYS A 423 14.65 -24.38 -34.27
N LEU A 424 13.65 -23.93 -33.53
CA LEU A 424 12.27 -23.77 -33.99
C LEU A 424 11.92 -22.31 -34.38
N PHE A 425 12.68 -21.32 -33.88
CA PHE A 425 12.30 -19.91 -33.94
C PHE A 425 13.08 -19.15 -35.01
N PRO A 426 12.49 -18.92 -36.19
CA PRO A 426 13.15 -18.17 -37.26
C PRO A 426 13.35 -16.71 -36.84
N CYS A 427 14.54 -16.19 -37.13
CA CYS A 427 14.93 -14.81 -36.91
C CYS A 427 14.88 -14.06 -38.24
N LEU A 428 14.05 -13.02 -38.29
CA LEU A 428 13.76 -12.27 -39.51
C LEU A 428 13.89 -10.77 -39.22
N GLU A 429 14.36 -9.99 -40.19
CA GLU A 429 14.51 -8.53 -40.03
C GLU A 429 13.31 -7.74 -40.56
N GLN A 430 12.64 -8.23 -41.62
CA GLN A 430 11.51 -7.55 -42.25
C GLN A 430 10.18 -8.01 -41.64
N LEU A 431 9.28 -7.06 -41.34
CA LEU A 431 8.01 -7.36 -40.66
C LEU A 431 7.04 -8.13 -41.56
N GLU A 432 7.14 -7.96 -42.88
CA GLU A 432 6.35 -8.69 -43.88
C GLU A 432 6.74 -10.18 -43.93
N GLU A 433 8.04 -10.47 -43.77
CA GLU A 433 8.55 -11.84 -43.66
C GLU A 433 8.10 -12.47 -42.33
N VAL A 434 8.14 -11.70 -41.24
CA VAL A 434 7.63 -12.12 -39.93
C VAL A 434 6.16 -12.52 -40.01
N GLU A 435 5.30 -11.69 -40.64
CA GLU A 435 3.88 -12.01 -40.85
C GLU A 435 3.72 -13.30 -41.68
N THR A 436 4.44 -13.39 -42.79
CA THR A 436 4.34 -14.53 -43.73
C THR A 436 4.73 -15.84 -43.06
N VAL A 437 5.83 -15.83 -42.30
CA VAL A 437 6.30 -17.01 -41.56
C VAL A 437 5.40 -17.34 -40.39
N LEU A 438 4.91 -16.34 -39.65
CA LEU A 438 3.99 -16.56 -38.53
C LEU A 438 2.70 -17.25 -38.99
N LYS A 439 2.07 -16.76 -40.08
CA LYS A 439 0.89 -17.38 -40.70
C LYS A 439 1.11 -18.86 -41.01
N TRP A 440 2.21 -19.15 -41.68
CA TRP A 440 2.59 -20.50 -42.03
C TRP A 440 2.83 -21.39 -40.79
N MET A 441 3.47 -20.84 -39.75
CA MET A 441 3.74 -21.58 -38.51
C MET A 441 2.45 -21.94 -37.78
N ILE A 442 1.49 -21.01 -37.66
CA ILE A 442 0.22 -21.24 -36.94
C ILE A 442 -0.83 -21.99 -37.78
N GLY A 443 -0.62 -22.13 -39.10
CA GLY A 443 -1.55 -22.81 -40.01
C GLY A 443 -2.60 -21.89 -40.64
N ASP A 444 -2.44 -20.57 -40.53
CA ASP A 444 -3.26 -19.54 -41.19
C ASP A 444 -2.78 -19.33 -42.64
N GLY A 445 -2.79 -20.41 -43.42
CA GLY A 445 -2.27 -20.46 -44.79
C GLY A 445 -0.89 -21.12 -44.89
N LEU A 446 -0.86 -22.37 -45.38
CA LEU A 446 0.36 -23.15 -45.63
C LEU A 446 0.98 -22.76 -46.97
N THR A 447 1.52 -21.54 -47.08
CA THR A 447 2.15 -21.04 -48.31
C THR A 447 3.55 -21.61 -48.52
N GLU A 448 3.94 -21.83 -49.78
CA GLU A 448 5.32 -22.24 -50.12
C GLU A 448 6.35 -21.17 -49.73
N GLU A 449 5.96 -19.90 -49.79
CA GLU A 449 6.82 -18.78 -49.39
C GLU A 449 7.11 -18.79 -47.89
N GLY A 450 6.10 -19.01 -47.04
CA GLY A 450 6.30 -19.14 -45.60
C GLY A 450 7.20 -20.33 -45.23
N LYS A 451 7.06 -21.46 -45.95
CA LYS A 451 7.94 -22.63 -45.81
C LYS A 451 9.38 -22.30 -46.19
N ARG A 452 9.59 -21.63 -47.32
CA ARG A 452 10.91 -21.23 -47.82
C ARG A 452 11.62 -20.30 -46.82
N LEU A 453 10.94 -19.23 -46.39
CA LEU A 453 11.47 -18.27 -45.42
C LEU A 453 11.80 -18.95 -44.08
N TRP A 454 10.96 -19.85 -43.59
CA TRP A 454 11.23 -20.59 -42.35
C TRP A 454 12.47 -21.49 -42.47
N LEU A 455 12.67 -22.15 -43.62
CA LEU A 455 13.81 -23.04 -43.87
C LEU A 455 15.14 -22.29 -44.06
N GLU A 456 15.10 -21.15 -44.75
CA GLU A 456 16.29 -20.35 -45.13
C GLU A 456 16.77 -19.40 -44.03
N SER A 457 15.89 -19.00 -43.11
CA SER A 457 16.25 -18.11 -41.99
C SER A 457 17.11 -18.80 -40.93
N GLU A 458 17.92 -18.00 -40.23
CA GLU A 458 18.56 -18.44 -38.99
C GLU A 458 17.47 -18.79 -37.98
N ARG A 459 17.52 -19.99 -37.40
CA ARG A 459 16.59 -20.42 -36.36
C ARG A 459 17.29 -20.54 -35.02
N LEU A 460 16.64 -20.03 -33.98
CA LEU A 460 17.07 -20.17 -32.59
C LEU A 460 16.23 -21.23 -31.87
N SER A 461 16.86 -21.87 -30.89
CA SER A 461 16.18 -22.65 -29.86
C SER A 461 15.62 -21.77 -28.75
N ALA A 462 14.80 -22.34 -27.86
CA ALA A 462 14.27 -21.60 -26.73
C ALA A 462 15.39 -21.13 -25.80
N ASP A 463 16.45 -21.93 -25.62
CA ASP A 463 17.61 -21.57 -24.81
C ASP A 463 18.51 -20.52 -25.50
N GLU A 464 18.80 -20.65 -26.80
CA GLU A 464 19.56 -19.61 -27.53
C GLU A 464 18.81 -18.26 -27.53
N LEU A 465 17.47 -18.30 -27.59
CA LEU A 465 16.65 -17.09 -27.53
C LEU A 465 16.77 -16.35 -26.18
N MET A 466 16.94 -17.08 -25.07
CA MET A 466 17.20 -16.48 -23.75
C MET A 466 18.49 -15.67 -23.73
N GLU A 467 19.48 -16.06 -24.54
CA GLU A 467 20.78 -15.40 -24.60
C GLU A 467 20.80 -14.22 -25.57
N ARG A 468 20.14 -14.35 -26.74
CA ARG A 468 20.18 -13.35 -27.82
C ARG A 468 19.03 -12.35 -27.84
N ALA A 469 17.99 -12.54 -27.02
CA ALA A 469 16.88 -11.59 -26.95
C ALA A 469 17.35 -10.18 -26.58
N SER A 470 16.89 -9.17 -27.31
CA SER A 470 17.16 -7.77 -27.02
C SER A 470 16.13 -7.23 -26.02
N ILE A 471 16.41 -7.42 -24.73
CA ILE A 471 15.52 -6.99 -23.64
C ILE A 471 15.31 -5.47 -23.67
N ALA A 472 16.34 -4.69 -24.03
CA ALA A 472 16.23 -3.25 -24.18
C ALA A 472 15.19 -2.84 -25.24
N ARG A 473 15.21 -3.48 -26.43
CA ARG A 473 14.21 -3.23 -27.49
C ARG A 473 12.81 -3.64 -27.05
N LEU A 474 12.68 -4.76 -26.33
CA LEU A 474 11.41 -5.22 -25.78
C LEU A 474 10.80 -4.20 -24.80
N TYR A 475 11.59 -3.67 -23.87
CA TYR A 475 11.14 -2.66 -22.92
C TYR A 475 10.86 -1.30 -23.57
N ALA A 476 11.64 -0.91 -24.58
CA ALA A 476 11.38 0.30 -25.37
C ALA A 476 10.01 0.22 -26.07
N GLN A 477 9.65 -0.94 -26.63
CA GLN A 477 8.32 -1.16 -27.20
C GLN A 477 7.22 -1.05 -26.14
N ARG A 478 7.41 -1.68 -24.97
CA ARG A 478 6.47 -1.57 -23.84
C ARG A 478 6.25 -0.12 -23.43
N GLU A 479 7.33 0.65 -23.35
CA GLU A 479 7.27 2.07 -23.00
C GLU A 479 6.51 2.88 -24.06
N ASN A 480 6.77 2.64 -25.34
CA ASN A 480 6.07 3.31 -26.43
C ASN A 480 4.55 3.03 -26.40
N PHE A 481 4.15 1.77 -26.22
CA PHE A 481 2.73 1.45 -26.10
C PHE A 481 2.11 1.99 -24.82
N ARG A 482 2.83 1.96 -23.69
CA ARG A 482 2.38 2.57 -22.44
C ARG A 482 2.14 4.08 -22.60
N ARG A 483 3.03 4.79 -23.30
CA ARG A 483 2.88 6.22 -23.65
C ARG A 483 1.56 6.47 -24.39
N LYS A 484 1.23 5.63 -25.39
CA LYS A 484 -0.04 5.68 -26.12
C LYS A 484 -1.23 5.33 -25.20
N ASN A 485 -1.10 4.32 -24.35
CA ASN A 485 -2.15 3.88 -23.43
C ASN A 485 -2.50 4.92 -22.35
N TYR A 486 -1.54 5.69 -21.81
CA TYR A 486 -1.86 6.77 -20.87
C TYR A 486 -2.88 7.75 -21.47
N LYS A 487 -2.63 8.23 -22.69
CA LYS A 487 -3.56 9.11 -23.42
C LYS A 487 -4.92 8.46 -23.66
N MET A 488 -4.96 7.15 -23.94
CA MET A 488 -6.23 6.42 -24.12
C MET A 488 -7.01 6.26 -22.81
N LEU A 489 -6.34 5.94 -21.71
CA LEU A 489 -6.94 5.75 -20.39
C LEU A 489 -7.48 7.08 -19.87
N GLU A 490 -6.71 8.17 -20.02
CA GLU A 490 -7.10 9.53 -19.66
C GLU A 490 -8.37 9.96 -20.40
N LYS A 491 -8.41 9.84 -21.73
CA LYS A 491 -9.59 10.22 -22.53
C LYS A 491 -10.84 9.41 -22.18
N ASN A 492 -10.67 8.19 -21.68
CA ASN A 492 -11.75 7.28 -21.30
C ASN A 492 -11.89 7.13 -19.77
N TYR A 493 -11.52 8.15 -18.99
CA TYR A 493 -11.43 8.08 -17.53
C TYR A 493 -12.67 7.53 -16.81
N GLU A 494 -13.88 7.76 -17.34
CA GLU A 494 -15.14 7.21 -16.79
C GLU A 494 -15.17 5.67 -16.77
N LYS A 495 -14.47 5.06 -17.73
CA LYS A 495 -14.43 3.62 -18.00
C LYS A 495 -12.99 3.11 -17.95
N SER A 496 -12.10 3.79 -17.25
CA SER A 496 -10.70 3.39 -17.14
C SER A 496 -10.22 3.50 -15.70
N VAL A 497 -9.03 2.97 -15.43
CA VAL A 497 -8.41 3.02 -14.10
C VAL A 497 -7.60 4.29 -13.85
N PHE A 498 -7.58 5.26 -14.78
CA PHE A 498 -6.62 6.37 -14.77
C PHE A 498 -6.53 7.11 -13.43
N TYR A 499 -7.65 7.62 -12.90
CA TYR A 499 -7.70 8.32 -11.60
C TYR A 499 -7.67 7.40 -10.36
N GLN A 500 -7.48 6.10 -10.56
CA GLN A 500 -7.28 5.09 -9.50
C GLN A 500 -5.80 4.71 -9.36
N LEU A 501 -5.00 5.01 -10.39
CA LEU A 501 -3.56 4.75 -10.40
C LEU A 501 -2.86 5.55 -9.30
N ASP A 502 -1.62 5.17 -8.99
CA ASP A 502 -0.70 6.06 -8.30
C ASP A 502 -0.39 7.27 -9.21
N LEU A 503 -1.15 8.34 -9.03
CA LEU A 503 -1.06 9.56 -9.84
C LEU A 503 0.27 10.30 -9.60
N SER A 504 0.99 9.99 -8.51
CA SER A 504 2.34 10.50 -8.31
C SER A 504 3.32 9.84 -9.30
N ASP A 505 3.30 8.50 -9.40
CA ASP A 505 4.08 7.73 -10.38
C ASP A 505 3.67 8.09 -11.82
N VAL A 506 2.37 8.25 -12.09
CA VAL A 506 1.90 8.69 -13.42
C VAL A 506 2.39 10.10 -13.75
N ALA A 507 2.46 11.01 -12.78
CA ALA A 507 2.92 12.37 -13.04
C ALA A 507 4.41 12.42 -13.40
N GLU A 508 5.23 11.57 -12.75
CA GLU A 508 6.63 11.36 -13.10
C GLU A 508 6.76 10.78 -14.52
N GLU A 509 5.92 9.82 -14.90
CA GLU A 509 5.89 9.28 -16.27
C GLU A 509 5.45 10.34 -17.29
N TYR A 510 4.48 11.20 -16.98
CA TYR A 510 4.06 12.30 -17.86
C TYR A 510 5.18 13.32 -18.07
N HIS A 511 5.95 13.61 -17.03
CA HIS A 511 7.12 14.47 -17.13
C HIS A 511 8.23 13.80 -17.97
N ARG A 512 8.59 12.56 -17.64
CA ARG A 512 9.65 11.78 -18.32
C ARG A 512 9.36 11.54 -19.81
N MET A 513 8.11 11.25 -20.15
CA MET A 513 7.68 10.97 -21.53
C MET A 513 7.22 12.22 -22.29
N GLU A 514 7.33 13.41 -21.69
CA GLU A 514 6.90 14.69 -22.27
C GLU A 514 5.46 14.63 -22.81
N LEU A 515 4.54 14.09 -22.01
CA LEU A 515 3.13 13.95 -22.37
C LEU A 515 2.36 15.25 -22.13
N ASP A 516 1.41 15.58 -22.99
CA ASP A 516 0.55 16.75 -22.79
C ASP A 516 -0.24 16.66 -21.47
N LEU A 517 -0.45 17.80 -20.83
CA LEU A 517 -1.22 17.86 -19.58
C LEU A 517 -2.69 17.50 -19.88
N PRO A 518 -3.34 16.62 -19.09
CA PRO A 518 -4.74 16.26 -19.31
C PRO A 518 -5.67 17.46 -19.25
N GLY A 519 -6.71 17.48 -20.06
CA GLY A 519 -7.76 18.49 -19.96
C GLY A 519 -8.46 18.51 -18.59
N LEU A 520 -9.17 19.59 -18.30
CA LEU A 520 -10.12 19.60 -17.20
C LEU A 520 -11.30 18.68 -17.52
N LEU A 521 -11.80 18.00 -16.50
CA LEU A 521 -12.95 17.10 -16.64
C LEU A 521 -14.24 17.89 -16.85
N LEU A 522 -15.22 17.23 -17.49
CA LEU A 522 -16.58 17.74 -17.65
C LEU A 522 -17.28 17.83 -16.29
N GLN A 523 -18.27 18.71 -16.13
CA GLN A 523 -18.93 18.97 -14.84
C GLN A 523 -19.67 17.76 -14.27
N GLU A 524 -20.06 16.80 -15.12
CA GLU A 524 -20.77 15.59 -14.72
C GLU A 524 -19.85 14.51 -14.12
N ALA A 525 -18.52 14.73 -14.12
CA ALA A 525 -17.59 13.79 -13.51
C ALA A 525 -17.75 13.74 -11.99
N ASP A 526 -17.34 12.62 -11.39
CA ASP A 526 -17.40 12.45 -9.94
C ASP A 526 -16.52 13.49 -9.23
N GLU A 527 -16.99 14.04 -8.11
CA GLU A 527 -16.28 15.09 -7.36
C GLU A 527 -14.84 14.70 -7.03
N MET A 528 -14.61 13.43 -6.68
CA MET A 528 -13.26 12.98 -6.39
C MET A 528 -12.41 12.84 -7.65
N GLN A 529 -12.99 12.52 -8.81
CA GLN A 529 -12.25 12.54 -10.07
C GLN A 529 -11.78 13.96 -10.41
N HIS A 530 -12.59 14.98 -10.14
CA HIS A 530 -12.17 16.37 -10.28
C HIS A 530 -10.98 16.70 -9.35
N ILE A 531 -11.07 16.31 -8.07
CA ILE A 531 -9.98 16.49 -7.11
C ILE A 531 -8.69 15.79 -7.59
N HIS A 532 -8.80 14.53 -8.01
CA HIS A 532 -7.67 13.75 -8.54
C HIS A 532 -7.07 14.38 -9.80
N ASN A 533 -7.90 14.85 -10.74
CA ASN A 533 -7.44 15.55 -11.95
C ASN A 533 -6.67 16.83 -11.61
N ARG A 534 -7.22 17.68 -10.74
CA ARG A 534 -6.59 18.93 -10.31
C ARG A 534 -5.25 18.68 -9.62
N MET A 535 -5.20 17.73 -8.68
CA MET A 535 -3.96 17.43 -7.98
C MET A 535 -2.92 16.76 -8.89
N PHE A 536 -3.33 15.87 -9.79
CA PHE A 536 -2.46 15.30 -10.81
C PHE A 536 -1.84 16.39 -11.68
N ARG A 537 -2.67 17.32 -12.17
CA ARG A 537 -2.21 18.46 -12.98
C ARG A 537 -1.20 19.31 -12.21
N SER A 538 -1.49 19.62 -10.95
CA SER A 538 -0.58 20.33 -10.05
C SER A 538 0.78 19.64 -9.97
N ARG A 539 0.80 18.31 -9.74
CA ARG A 539 2.05 17.54 -9.65
C ARG A 539 2.85 17.57 -10.96
N VAL A 540 2.21 17.41 -12.11
CA VAL A 540 2.91 17.46 -13.43
C VAL A 540 3.49 18.85 -13.67
N LEU A 541 2.73 19.92 -13.40
CA LEU A 541 3.19 21.31 -13.54
C LEU A 541 4.37 21.61 -12.61
N ALA A 542 4.31 21.15 -11.36
CA ALA A 542 5.41 21.30 -10.41
C ALA A 542 6.70 20.61 -10.90
N LEU A 543 6.60 19.39 -11.45
CA LEU A 543 7.73 18.68 -12.05
C LEU A 543 8.33 19.40 -13.28
N ARG A 544 7.52 20.19 -13.99
CA ARG A 544 7.97 21.05 -15.10
C ARG A 544 8.58 22.39 -14.65
N GLY A 545 8.53 22.70 -13.35
CA GLY A 545 8.95 24.00 -12.82
C GLY A 545 7.90 25.11 -12.93
N GLU A 546 6.66 24.79 -13.33
CA GLU A 546 5.53 25.74 -13.44
C GLU A 546 4.82 25.92 -12.07
N ILE A 547 5.57 26.44 -11.08
CA ILE A 547 5.14 26.46 -9.67
C ILE A 547 3.85 27.26 -9.44
N THR A 548 3.69 28.41 -10.12
CA THR A 548 2.51 29.28 -9.92
C THR A 548 1.21 28.61 -10.36
N GLU A 549 1.26 27.89 -11.49
CA GLU A 549 0.14 27.14 -12.05
C GLU A 549 -0.13 25.89 -11.22
N ALA A 550 0.93 25.20 -10.75
CA ALA A 550 0.81 24.07 -9.84
C ALA A 550 0.08 24.45 -8.54
N ASP A 551 0.44 25.59 -7.93
CA ASP A 551 -0.21 26.11 -6.73
C ASP A 551 -1.70 26.44 -6.94
N LYS A 552 -2.06 26.94 -8.13
CA LYS A 552 -3.47 27.22 -8.48
C LYS A 552 -4.28 25.92 -8.55
N GLU A 553 -3.78 24.92 -9.25
CA GLU A 553 -4.44 23.62 -9.40
C GLU A 553 -4.55 22.89 -8.03
N GLU A 554 -3.52 22.98 -7.20
CA GLU A 554 -3.54 22.42 -5.84
C GLU A 554 -4.62 23.09 -4.98
N LYS A 555 -4.65 24.44 -4.93
CA LYS A 555 -5.66 25.18 -4.17
C LYS A 555 -7.08 24.84 -4.62
N GLU A 556 -7.29 24.62 -5.91
CA GLU A 556 -8.59 24.23 -6.45
C GLU A 556 -8.97 22.80 -6.02
N ALA A 557 -8.03 21.85 -6.01
CA ALA A 557 -8.28 20.49 -5.50
C ALA A 557 -8.73 20.51 -4.02
N PHE A 558 -8.04 21.28 -3.17
CA PHE A 558 -8.44 21.47 -1.77
C PHE A 558 -9.79 22.19 -1.64
N SER A 559 -10.08 23.14 -2.54
CA SER A 559 -11.36 23.86 -2.57
C SER A 559 -12.53 22.92 -2.87
N LEU A 560 -12.37 22.03 -3.86
CA LEU A 560 -13.37 21.03 -4.22
C LEU A 560 -13.67 20.08 -3.05
N LEU A 561 -12.64 19.55 -2.38
CA LEU A 561 -12.83 18.70 -1.21
C LEU A 561 -13.63 19.43 -0.11
N ARG A 562 -13.23 20.66 0.19
CA ARG A 562 -13.90 21.50 1.20
C ARG A 562 -15.36 21.73 0.84
N ASN A 563 -15.64 22.09 -0.41
CA ASN A 563 -17.00 22.39 -0.87
C ASN A 563 -17.89 21.15 -0.81
N GLY A 564 -17.41 19.97 -1.26
CA GLY A 564 -18.16 18.72 -1.17
C GLY A 564 -18.48 18.32 0.27
N MET A 565 -17.55 18.54 1.21
CA MET A 565 -17.79 18.32 2.65
C MET A 565 -18.82 19.30 3.24
N ILE A 566 -18.77 20.58 2.84
CA ILE A 566 -19.75 21.57 3.27
C ILE A 566 -21.13 21.21 2.73
N GLU A 567 -21.25 20.96 1.42
CA GLU A 567 -22.52 20.66 0.74
C GLU A 567 -23.23 19.43 1.32
N ALA A 568 -22.48 18.36 1.59
CA ALA A 568 -23.00 17.14 2.20
C ALA A 568 -23.65 17.38 3.58
N LEU A 569 -23.30 18.48 4.26
CA LEU A 569 -23.71 18.78 5.63
C LEU A 569 -24.53 20.09 5.78
N SER A 570 -24.53 20.97 4.76
CA SER A 570 -25.05 22.34 4.85
C SER A 570 -26.56 22.50 4.57
N ASN A 571 -27.30 21.42 4.34
CA ASN A 571 -28.75 21.47 4.06
C ASN A 571 -29.65 21.88 5.25
N ARG A 572 -29.10 22.45 6.33
CA ARG A 572 -29.84 22.81 7.55
C ARG A 572 -29.63 24.28 7.92
N LYS A 573 -30.48 25.16 7.37
CA LYS A 573 -30.63 26.54 7.86
C LYS A 573 -31.12 26.55 9.30
N ARG A 574 -30.67 27.53 10.10
CA ARG A 574 -30.94 27.60 11.54
C ARG A 574 -31.74 28.85 11.91
N THR A 575 -32.49 28.76 13.01
CA THR A 575 -33.19 29.88 13.63
C THR A 575 -32.71 29.99 15.08
N PRO A 576 -31.72 30.84 15.40
CA PRO A 576 -31.24 31.00 16.76
C PRO A 576 -32.33 31.62 17.64
N ARG A 577 -32.48 31.14 18.88
CA ARG A 577 -33.44 31.67 19.87
C ARG A 577 -32.76 31.88 21.21
N LEU A 578 -32.92 33.05 21.83
CA LEU A 578 -32.30 33.32 23.12
C LEU A 578 -32.89 32.40 24.21
N ALA A 579 -32.08 31.47 24.71
CA ALA A 579 -32.45 30.51 25.74
C ALA A 579 -31.84 30.83 27.12
N ALA A 580 -30.90 31.78 27.18
CA ALA A 580 -30.31 32.30 28.41
C ALA A 580 -31.13 33.47 28.99
N PHE A 581 -31.27 33.53 30.31
CA PHE A 581 -31.84 34.71 30.96
C PHE A 581 -30.86 35.89 30.97
N PRO A 582 -31.33 37.15 31.11
CA PRO A 582 -30.47 38.34 31.05
C PRO A 582 -29.31 38.39 32.06
N ASP A 583 -29.45 37.69 33.19
CA ASP A 583 -28.46 37.60 34.27
C ASP A 583 -27.63 36.30 34.24
N GLN A 584 -27.89 35.40 33.28
CA GLN A 584 -27.19 34.14 33.16
C GLN A 584 -25.93 34.23 32.30
N ILE A 585 -24.90 33.52 32.76
CA ILE A 585 -23.69 33.23 31.99
C ILE A 585 -23.66 31.73 31.69
N ILE A 586 -23.52 31.40 30.41
CA ILE A 586 -23.29 30.03 29.96
C ILE A 586 -21.79 29.78 29.94
N TRP A 587 -21.36 28.74 30.63
CA TRP A 587 -19.97 28.32 30.72
C TRP A 587 -19.79 26.94 30.11
N GLY A 588 -19.14 26.89 28.96
CA GLY A 588 -18.69 25.67 28.29
C GLY A 588 -17.23 25.36 28.61
N ARG A 589 -16.90 24.08 28.83
CA ARG A 589 -15.53 23.62 29.11
C ARG A 589 -15.25 22.23 28.53
N SER A 590 -14.06 22.04 27.96
CA SER A 590 -13.66 20.78 27.32
C SER A 590 -12.24 20.33 27.71
N PRO A 591 -12.03 19.02 27.93
CA PRO A 591 -10.69 18.44 28.00
C PRO A 591 -10.01 18.49 26.63
N VAL A 592 -8.71 18.19 26.59
CA VAL A 592 -7.98 17.97 25.33
C VAL A 592 -7.84 16.49 25.02
N ARG A 593 -7.22 16.14 23.89
CA ARG A 593 -7.09 14.74 23.45
C ARG A 593 -5.67 14.35 23.11
N ILE A 594 -5.31 13.11 23.43
CA ILE A 594 -4.12 12.43 22.90
C ILE A 594 -4.61 11.35 21.93
N ASP A 595 -4.12 11.39 20.69
CA ASP A 595 -4.28 10.25 19.78
C ASP A 595 -3.34 9.12 20.25
N LEU A 596 -3.85 7.90 20.42
CA LEU A 596 -3.04 6.75 20.84
C LEU A 596 -2.56 5.99 19.59
N ALA A 597 -3.49 5.63 18.72
CA ALA A 597 -3.24 4.93 17.46
C ALA A 597 -4.24 5.35 16.37
N GLY A 598 -3.84 5.23 15.10
CA GLY A 598 -4.73 5.46 13.95
C GLY A 598 -4.92 6.91 13.50
N GLY A 599 -4.28 7.90 14.13
CA GLY A 599 -4.35 9.29 13.67
C GLY A 599 -3.94 9.42 12.19
N TRP A 600 -4.57 10.34 11.45
CA TRP A 600 -4.55 10.50 9.98
C TRP A 600 -5.54 9.63 9.21
N THR A 601 -6.01 8.52 9.79
CA THR A 601 -7.03 7.71 9.11
C THR A 601 -8.41 8.39 9.10
N ASP A 602 -8.62 9.39 9.95
CA ASP A 602 -9.79 10.24 10.02
C ASP A 602 -9.78 11.39 8.98
N THR A 603 -8.63 11.69 8.40
CA THR A 603 -8.43 12.82 7.50
C THR A 603 -8.95 12.49 6.08
N PRO A 604 -9.77 13.36 5.48
CA PRO A 604 -10.17 13.22 4.08
C PRO A 604 -9.01 13.54 3.14
N PRO A 605 -8.92 12.91 1.95
CA PRO A 605 -9.92 12.03 1.35
C PRO A 605 -9.83 10.55 1.80
N PHE A 606 -8.80 10.15 2.55
CA PHE A 606 -8.63 8.74 2.94
C PHE A 606 -9.85 8.20 3.70
N SER A 607 -10.34 8.95 4.69
CA SER A 607 -11.54 8.58 5.46
C SER A 607 -12.81 8.49 4.60
N LEU A 608 -12.89 9.25 3.51
CA LEU A 608 -14.02 9.18 2.57
C LEU A 608 -14.08 7.84 1.82
N TYR A 609 -12.92 7.24 1.54
CA TYR A 609 -12.83 6.00 0.76
C TYR A 609 -12.75 4.74 1.59
N SER A 610 -12.07 4.82 2.72
CA SER A 610 -11.75 3.67 3.53
C SER A 610 -12.49 3.67 4.85
N GLY A 611 -13.05 4.81 5.29
CA GLY A 611 -13.37 5.05 6.70
C GLY A 611 -12.10 5.15 7.55
N GLY A 612 -12.19 5.82 8.70
CA GLY A 612 -11.08 5.98 9.64
C GLY A 612 -11.28 5.22 10.94
N ASN A 613 -10.20 4.75 11.55
CA ASN A 613 -10.19 4.13 12.87
C ASN A 613 -9.16 4.85 13.75
N VAL A 614 -9.60 5.48 14.83
CA VAL A 614 -8.71 6.20 15.75
C VAL A 614 -9.00 5.77 17.18
N VAL A 615 -7.96 5.35 17.89
CA VAL A 615 -8.02 5.19 19.36
C VAL A 615 -7.47 6.47 19.98
N ASN A 616 -8.26 7.14 20.80
CA ASN A 616 -7.82 8.34 21.51
C ASN A 616 -8.30 8.36 22.97
N VAL A 617 -7.73 9.30 23.71
CA VAL A 617 -8.05 9.52 25.12
C VAL A 617 -8.30 11.00 25.39
N ALA A 618 -9.38 11.30 26.11
CA ALA A 618 -9.68 12.64 26.61
C ALA A 618 -8.94 12.90 27.92
N ILE A 619 -8.18 13.98 28.00
CA ILE A 619 -7.37 14.32 29.17
C ILE A 619 -7.60 15.75 29.66
N GLU A 620 -7.58 15.90 30.97
CA GLU A 620 -7.51 17.18 31.67
C GLU A 620 -6.05 17.48 32.00
N LEU A 621 -5.70 18.77 32.02
CA LEU A 621 -4.35 19.21 32.36
C LEU A 621 -4.38 19.85 33.73
N ASN A 622 -3.50 19.41 34.63
CA ASN A 622 -3.44 19.87 36.02
C ASN A 622 -4.81 19.81 36.73
N GLY A 623 -5.60 18.76 36.44
CA GLY A 623 -6.92 18.54 37.04
C GLY A 623 -8.05 19.43 36.53
N GLN A 624 -7.85 20.18 35.42
CA GLN A 624 -8.91 21.00 34.82
C GLN A 624 -9.02 20.87 33.29
N PRO A 625 -10.24 21.02 32.75
CA PRO A 625 -10.44 21.27 31.32
C PRO A 625 -9.78 22.60 30.89
N PRO A 626 -8.78 22.54 30.00
CA PRO A 626 -7.97 23.72 29.67
C PRO A 626 -8.63 24.67 28.66
N LEU A 627 -9.73 24.25 28.01
CA LEU A 627 -10.46 25.05 27.02
C LEU A 627 -11.80 25.47 27.60
N GLN A 628 -12.04 26.78 27.66
CA GLN A 628 -13.21 27.35 28.32
C GLN A 628 -13.82 28.47 27.48
N VAL A 629 -15.15 28.54 27.49
CA VAL A 629 -15.94 29.52 26.75
C VAL A 629 -17.05 30.04 27.63
N TYR A 630 -17.25 31.36 27.63
CA TYR A 630 -18.31 32.04 28.36
C TYR A 630 -19.17 32.82 27.37
N VAL A 631 -20.49 32.64 27.46
CA VAL A 631 -21.47 33.36 26.63
C VAL A 631 -22.49 34.02 27.55
N LYS A 632 -22.76 35.31 27.35
CA LYS A 632 -23.82 36.03 28.07
C LYS A 632 -24.54 37.01 27.15
N PRO A 633 -25.81 37.34 27.44
CA PRO A 633 -26.54 38.34 26.68
C PRO A 633 -26.00 39.75 26.96
N SER A 634 -26.04 40.62 25.94
CA SER A 634 -25.73 42.05 26.04
C SER A 634 -26.97 42.90 25.77
N LYS A 635 -27.05 44.07 26.42
CA LYS A 635 -28.09 45.07 26.16
C LYS A 635 -27.89 45.83 24.85
N GLU A 636 -26.65 45.85 24.35
CA GLU A 636 -26.31 46.48 23.08
C GLU A 636 -26.44 45.45 21.97
N TYR A 637 -27.17 45.74 20.90
CA TYR A 637 -27.44 44.82 19.78
C TYR A 637 -26.23 44.67 18.84
N ARG A 638 -25.11 44.22 19.41
CA ARG A 638 -23.85 43.91 18.75
C ARG A 638 -23.23 42.66 19.35
N ILE A 639 -22.24 42.09 18.66
CA ILE A 639 -21.49 40.93 19.15
C ILE A 639 -20.12 41.40 19.62
N VAL A 640 -19.73 41.03 20.84
CA VAL A 640 -18.42 41.34 21.41
C VAL A 640 -17.67 40.03 21.63
N LEU A 641 -16.53 39.87 20.97
CA LEU A 641 -15.65 38.71 21.06
C LEU A 641 -14.43 39.07 21.91
N ARG A 642 -14.08 38.22 22.88
CA ARG A 642 -12.92 38.42 23.78
C ARG A 642 -12.08 37.15 23.87
N SER A 643 -10.75 37.29 23.80
CA SER A 643 -9.81 36.20 24.11
C SER A 643 -8.96 36.63 25.29
N ILE A 644 -9.00 35.84 26.35
CA ILE A 644 -8.24 36.11 27.59
C ILE A 644 -6.75 35.84 27.37
N ASP A 645 -6.43 34.72 26.73
CA ASP A 645 -5.05 34.27 26.49
C ASP A 645 -4.29 35.16 25.51
N MET A 646 -4.97 35.71 24.50
CA MET A 646 -4.35 36.65 23.54
C MET A 646 -4.53 38.13 23.93
N GLY A 647 -5.30 38.43 24.99
CA GLY A 647 -5.61 39.80 25.39
C GLY A 647 -6.34 40.62 24.33
N ALA A 648 -7.11 39.96 23.46
CA ALA A 648 -7.76 40.57 22.31
C ALA A 648 -9.26 40.83 22.56
N THR A 649 -9.81 41.86 21.92
CA THR A 649 -11.26 42.11 21.88
C THR A 649 -11.65 42.63 20.49
N GLU A 650 -12.77 42.15 19.96
CA GLU A 650 -13.33 42.60 18.68
C GLU A 650 -14.84 42.83 18.84
N VAL A 651 -15.34 43.89 18.23
CA VAL A 651 -16.78 44.20 18.18
C VAL A 651 -17.24 44.00 16.74
N VAL A 652 -18.34 43.26 16.58
CA VAL A 652 -18.93 42.90 15.28
C VAL A 652 -20.35 43.45 15.23
N GLU A 653 -20.59 44.37 14.30
CA GLU A 653 -21.84 45.11 14.11
C GLU A 653 -22.47 44.83 12.73
N THR A 654 -21.69 44.31 11.77
CA THR A 654 -22.17 44.01 10.40
C THR A 654 -22.00 42.55 10.00
N PHE A 655 -22.77 42.11 8.99
CA PHE A 655 -22.61 40.77 8.42
C PHE A 655 -21.23 40.57 7.77
N ASP A 656 -20.63 41.61 7.18
CA ASP A 656 -19.32 41.49 6.54
C ASP A 656 -18.19 41.30 7.56
N GLU A 657 -18.26 42.01 8.69
CA GLU A 657 -17.35 41.80 9.83
C GLU A 657 -17.47 40.39 10.39
N LEU A 658 -18.69 39.86 10.49
CA LEU A 658 -18.94 38.49 10.93
C LEU A 658 -18.44 37.46 9.90
N ARG A 659 -18.61 37.73 8.59
CA ARG A 659 -18.15 36.87 7.49
C ARG A 659 -16.63 36.83 7.35
N ALA A 660 -15.91 37.79 7.93
CA ALA A 660 -14.45 37.86 7.89
C ALA A 660 -13.73 36.80 8.77
N PHE A 661 -14.26 35.58 8.88
CA PHE A 661 -13.64 34.48 9.65
C PHE A 661 -12.44 33.82 8.95
N HIS A 662 -12.21 34.09 7.66
CA HIS A 662 -11.05 33.60 6.92
C HIS A 662 -9.78 34.47 7.05
N GLN A 663 -9.83 35.58 7.81
CA GLN A 663 -8.66 36.45 7.97
C GLN A 663 -7.54 35.71 8.71
N LEU A 664 -6.39 35.58 8.05
CA LEU A 664 -5.20 34.93 8.61
C LEU A 664 -4.75 35.64 9.88
N GLY A 665 -4.54 34.87 10.94
CA GLY A 665 -4.04 35.38 12.23
C GLY A 665 -5.08 36.07 13.11
N SER A 666 -6.36 36.10 12.71
CA SER A 666 -7.42 36.61 13.59
C SER A 666 -7.60 35.71 14.82
N PRO A 667 -7.59 36.27 16.05
CA PRO A 667 -7.97 35.53 17.26
C PRO A 667 -9.42 35.00 17.24
N PHE A 668 -10.25 35.53 16.34
CA PHE A 668 -11.70 35.41 16.37
C PHE A 668 -12.29 34.69 15.14
N SER A 669 -11.46 34.05 14.32
CA SER A 669 -11.93 33.20 13.21
C SER A 669 -12.90 32.11 13.67
N ILE A 670 -12.56 31.36 14.72
CA ILE A 670 -13.39 30.28 15.28
C ILE A 670 -14.76 30.80 15.76
N PRO A 671 -14.85 31.79 16.68
CA PRO A 671 -16.15 32.25 17.16
C PRO A 671 -17.02 32.87 16.07
N LYS A 672 -16.44 33.60 15.11
CA LYS A 672 -17.19 34.16 13.97
C LYS A 672 -17.81 33.05 13.11
N ALA A 673 -17.04 32.03 12.75
CA ALA A 673 -17.54 30.88 12.00
C ALA A 673 -18.60 30.09 12.81
N ALA A 674 -18.45 29.97 14.12
CA ALA A 674 -19.45 29.32 14.98
C ALA A 674 -20.78 30.09 15.00
N LEU A 675 -20.73 31.42 15.12
CA LEU A 675 -21.91 32.29 15.06
C LEU A 675 -22.59 32.22 13.68
N ALA A 676 -21.81 32.19 12.60
CA ALA A 676 -22.33 31.95 11.25
C ALA A 676 -23.15 30.65 11.20
N LEU A 677 -22.58 29.53 11.64
CA LEU A 677 -23.26 28.22 11.68
C LEU A 677 -24.48 28.18 12.61
N CYS A 678 -24.51 29.00 13.65
CA CYS A 678 -25.68 29.14 14.54
C CYS A 678 -26.84 29.91 13.87
N GLY A 679 -26.62 30.51 12.69
CA GLY A 679 -27.64 31.21 11.91
C GLY A 679 -27.55 32.74 11.99
N PHE A 680 -26.45 33.32 12.46
CA PHE A 680 -26.25 34.79 12.49
C PHE A 680 -25.72 35.38 11.17
N LEU A 681 -25.57 34.55 10.14
CA LEU A 681 -25.31 35.01 8.77
C LEU A 681 -26.47 34.61 7.85
N PRO A 682 -26.85 35.45 6.86
CA PRO A 682 -27.98 35.18 5.96
C PRO A 682 -27.92 33.83 5.24
N GLU A 683 -26.71 33.38 4.86
CA GLU A 683 -26.47 32.10 4.20
C GLU A 683 -26.79 30.87 5.09
N PHE A 684 -26.68 31.00 6.41
CA PHE A 684 -26.95 29.92 7.37
C PHE A 684 -28.27 30.10 8.14
N SER A 685 -28.90 31.27 8.02
CA SER A 685 -30.17 31.60 8.66
C SER A 685 -31.37 31.10 7.86
N ALA A 686 -32.38 30.57 8.55
CA ALA A 686 -33.67 30.25 7.94
C ALA A 686 -34.50 31.51 7.67
N GLU A 687 -34.29 32.55 8.48
CA GLU A 687 -34.95 33.85 8.40
C GLU A 687 -34.04 34.88 7.71
N ARG A 688 -34.63 35.84 6.98
CA ARG A 688 -33.89 36.86 6.24
C ARG A 688 -33.96 38.19 6.97
N TRP A 689 -32.79 38.81 7.15
CA TRP A 689 -32.61 40.10 7.82
C TRP A 689 -31.73 40.98 6.93
N ASN A 690 -31.95 42.31 6.94
CA ASN A 690 -31.13 43.22 6.12
C ASN A 690 -29.81 43.55 6.81
N THR A 691 -29.80 43.60 8.14
CA THR A 691 -28.61 43.88 8.95
C THR A 691 -28.48 42.93 10.13
N LEU A 692 -27.26 42.77 10.63
CA LEU A 692 -26.98 41.97 11.83
C LEU A 692 -27.68 42.57 13.06
N THR A 693 -27.72 43.90 13.18
CA THR A 693 -28.41 44.60 14.27
C THR A 693 -29.90 44.30 14.32
N GLU A 694 -30.60 44.31 13.18
CA GLU A 694 -32.02 43.92 13.09
C GLU A 694 -32.22 42.48 13.57
N GLN A 695 -31.34 41.57 13.15
CA GLN A 695 -31.39 40.17 13.59
C GLN A 695 -31.19 40.04 15.10
N LEU A 696 -30.23 40.76 15.69
CA LEU A 696 -29.97 40.73 17.14
C LEU A 696 -31.13 41.35 17.95
N GLN A 697 -31.79 42.37 17.41
CA GLN A 697 -33.02 42.93 17.99
C GLN A 697 -34.15 41.91 18.01
N ALA A 698 -34.35 41.18 16.91
CA ALA A 698 -35.34 40.11 16.84
C ALA A 698 -34.98 38.90 17.73
N PHE A 699 -33.69 38.58 17.85
CA PHE A 699 -33.17 37.57 18.77
C PHE A 699 -33.37 37.97 20.24
N GLY A 700 -33.43 39.27 20.54
CA GLY A 700 -33.78 39.83 21.85
C GLY A 700 -32.59 40.32 22.69
N ALA A 701 -31.35 40.19 22.20
CA ALA A 701 -30.14 40.65 22.89
C ALA A 701 -28.94 40.70 21.93
N GLY A 702 -27.90 41.47 22.30
CA GLY A 702 -26.55 41.25 21.77
C GLY A 702 -25.86 40.06 22.44
N ILE A 703 -24.63 39.76 22.03
CA ILE A 703 -23.88 38.58 22.48
C ILE A 703 -22.49 39.01 22.94
N GLU A 704 -22.10 38.65 24.17
CA GLU A 704 -20.70 38.69 24.58
C GLU A 704 -20.16 37.26 24.68
N LEU A 705 -19.13 36.96 23.90
CA LEU A 705 -18.47 35.67 23.82
C LEU A 705 -17.00 35.81 24.25
N THR A 706 -16.64 35.16 25.35
CA THR A 706 -15.27 35.19 25.89
C THR A 706 -14.65 33.80 25.84
N LEU A 707 -13.42 33.71 25.34
CA LEU A 707 -12.66 32.47 25.13
C LEU A 707 -11.42 32.46 26.05
N LEU A 708 -11.07 31.28 26.55
CA LEU A 708 -9.82 31.01 27.24
C LEU A 708 -9.26 29.66 26.76
N ALA A 709 -8.08 29.69 26.15
CA ALA A 709 -7.27 28.52 25.90
C ALA A 709 -6.04 28.53 26.81
N ALA A 710 -6.04 27.68 27.84
CA ALA A 710 -4.91 27.56 28.79
C ALA A 710 -3.72 26.75 28.23
N ILE A 711 -3.67 26.55 26.91
CA ILE A 711 -2.62 25.81 26.20
C ILE A 711 -2.25 26.59 24.93
N PRO A 712 -0.96 26.72 24.59
CA PRO A 712 -0.54 27.35 23.34
C PRO A 712 -1.15 26.71 22.10
N ALA A 713 -1.41 27.54 21.07
CA ALA A 713 -1.70 27.05 19.73
C ALA A 713 -0.53 26.19 19.21
N GLY A 714 -0.84 25.16 18.41
CA GLY A 714 0.18 24.22 17.93
C GLY A 714 0.69 23.23 18.99
N SER A 715 -0.09 23.00 20.06
CA SER A 715 0.20 22.02 21.11
C SER A 715 0.21 20.56 20.64
N GLY A 716 -0.48 20.27 19.52
CA GLY A 716 -0.72 18.90 19.08
C GLY A 716 -1.79 18.16 19.88
N LEU A 717 -2.53 18.82 20.77
CA LEU A 717 -3.58 18.21 21.61
C LEU A 717 -5.01 18.44 21.09
N GLY A 718 -5.16 18.85 19.82
CA GLY A 718 -6.45 19.12 19.17
C GLY A 718 -7.13 20.40 19.64
N THR A 719 -6.34 21.34 20.16
CA THR A 719 -6.81 22.58 20.80
C THR A 719 -7.79 23.36 19.93
N SER A 720 -7.52 23.58 18.64
CA SER A 720 -8.36 24.40 17.77
C SER A 720 -9.74 23.79 17.54
N SER A 721 -9.79 22.51 17.15
CA SER A 721 -11.04 21.78 16.90
C SER A 721 -11.90 21.69 18.14
N ILE A 722 -11.28 21.35 19.28
CA ILE A 722 -12.00 21.21 20.54
C ILE A 722 -12.47 22.58 21.06
N LEU A 723 -11.69 23.64 20.86
CA LEU A 723 -12.14 25.00 21.16
C LEU A 723 -13.36 25.38 20.31
N ALA A 724 -13.33 25.10 19.00
CA ALA A 724 -14.47 25.30 18.12
C ALA A 724 -15.71 24.52 18.58
N SER A 725 -15.54 23.25 18.98
CA SER A 725 -16.62 22.46 19.59
C SER A 725 -17.15 23.05 20.89
N THR A 726 -16.27 23.59 21.74
CA THR A 726 -16.65 24.20 23.01
C THR A 726 -17.45 25.47 22.78
N VAL A 727 -17.07 26.28 21.78
CA VAL A 727 -17.81 27.47 21.35
C VAL A 727 -19.18 27.08 20.81
N LEU A 728 -19.23 26.14 19.86
CA LEU A 728 -20.49 25.65 19.28
C LEU A 728 -21.40 25.05 20.36
N GLY A 729 -20.86 24.31 21.31
CA GLY A 729 -21.64 23.73 22.39
C GLY A 729 -22.17 24.76 23.38
N ALA A 730 -21.40 25.82 23.70
CA ALA A 730 -21.89 26.92 24.53
C ALA A 730 -22.95 27.76 23.80
N LEU A 731 -22.73 28.05 22.50
CA LEU A 731 -23.71 28.73 21.66
C LEU A 731 -24.97 27.88 21.42
N ASN A 732 -24.85 26.56 21.36
CA ASN A 732 -26.00 25.65 21.26
C ASN A 732 -26.95 25.79 22.45
N ASP A 733 -26.42 25.88 23.67
CA ASP A 733 -27.23 26.12 24.88
C ASP A 733 -27.76 27.57 24.91
N PHE A 734 -26.94 28.55 24.49
CA PHE A 734 -27.32 29.97 24.45
C PHE A 734 -28.43 30.28 23.45
N CYS A 735 -28.37 29.68 22.27
CA CYS A 735 -29.26 29.91 21.13
C CYS A 735 -30.38 28.85 21.01
N GLY A 736 -30.50 27.93 21.96
CA GLY A 736 -31.57 26.93 21.97
C GLY A 736 -31.61 26.03 20.73
N LEU A 737 -30.45 25.67 20.17
CA LEU A 737 -30.34 24.96 18.87
C LEU A 737 -30.60 23.45 18.96
N GLN A 738 -30.65 22.90 20.18
CA GLN A 738 -30.96 21.50 20.48
C GLN A 738 -30.00 20.47 19.83
N TRP A 739 -28.75 20.85 19.56
CA TRP A 739 -27.73 19.93 19.09
C TRP A 739 -27.28 18.99 20.20
N ASN A 740 -27.17 17.70 19.87
CA ASN A 740 -26.49 16.75 20.73
C ASN A 740 -24.95 16.80 20.49
N LYS A 741 -24.17 16.02 21.25
CA LYS A 741 -22.70 15.99 21.11
C LYS A 741 -22.23 15.56 19.70
N GLN A 742 -22.97 14.69 19.01
CA GLN A 742 -22.66 14.28 17.64
C GLN A 742 -22.92 15.40 16.63
N ASP A 743 -24.02 16.15 16.80
CA ASP A 743 -24.32 17.33 15.98
C ASP A 743 -23.25 18.41 16.18
N ILE A 744 -22.82 18.67 17.43
CA ILE A 744 -21.73 19.61 17.73
C ILE A 744 -20.44 19.17 17.02
N SER A 745 -20.11 17.88 17.06
CA SER A 745 -18.90 17.33 16.42
C SER A 745 -18.96 17.46 14.89
N THR A 746 -20.12 17.19 14.29
CA THR A 746 -20.35 17.36 12.86
C THR A 746 -20.26 18.83 12.44
N ASN A 747 -20.92 19.73 13.17
CA ASN A 747 -20.83 21.17 12.91
C ASN A 747 -19.41 21.72 13.12
N THR A 748 -18.63 21.13 14.04
CA THR A 748 -17.21 21.47 14.20
C THR A 748 -16.43 21.13 12.94
N LEU A 749 -16.65 19.96 12.34
CA LEU A 749 -15.98 19.59 11.09
C LEU A 749 -16.31 20.59 9.96
N ILE A 750 -17.57 21.00 9.83
CA ILE A 750 -17.97 22.04 8.86
C ILE A 750 -17.25 23.35 9.15
N LEU A 751 -17.21 23.77 10.42
CA LEU A 751 -16.51 24.98 10.86
C LEU A 751 -15.04 24.93 10.44
N GLU A 752 -14.35 23.82 10.66
CA GLU A 752 -12.93 23.68 10.29
C GLU A 752 -12.68 23.77 8.79
N GLN A 753 -13.60 23.20 8.00
CA GLN A 753 -13.57 23.30 6.55
C GLN A 753 -13.79 24.74 6.10
N LEU A 754 -14.74 25.48 6.71
CA LEU A 754 -14.88 26.92 6.51
C LEU A 754 -13.58 27.66 6.85
N LEU A 755 -12.89 27.30 7.94
CA LEU A 755 -11.62 27.93 8.31
C LEU A 755 -10.42 27.53 7.43
N THR A 756 -10.60 26.67 6.42
CA THR A 756 -9.53 26.16 5.53
C THR A 756 -8.40 25.42 6.24
N SER A 757 -8.68 24.95 7.47
CA SER A 757 -7.69 24.25 8.29
C SER A 757 -7.46 22.81 7.85
N GLY A 758 -8.44 22.19 7.17
CA GLY A 758 -8.28 20.91 6.46
C GLY A 758 -8.14 19.67 7.35
N GLY A 759 -8.59 19.74 8.60
CA GLY A 759 -8.48 18.66 9.59
C GLY A 759 -9.42 17.47 9.33
N GLY A 760 -9.12 16.35 10.00
CA GLY A 760 -10.02 15.20 10.11
C GLY A 760 -11.01 15.36 11.27
N TRP A 761 -11.72 14.29 11.61
CA TRP A 761 -12.76 14.32 12.64
C TRP A 761 -12.29 13.92 14.05
N GLN A 762 -11.05 13.42 14.22
CA GLN A 762 -10.66 12.79 15.49
C GLN A 762 -10.62 13.78 16.68
N ASP A 763 -10.33 15.05 16.43
CA ASP A 763 -9.99 16.02 17.48
C ASP A 763 -11.23 16.39 18.30
N GLN A 764 -12.30 16.80 17.62
CA GLN A 764 -13.57 17.13 18.25
C GLN A 764 -14.18 15.92 18.95
N TYR A 765 -14.19 14.75 18.31
CA TYR A 765 -14.67 13.52 18.95
C TYR A 765 -13.79 13.14 20.14
N GLY A 766 -12.48 13.36 20.03
CA GLY A 766 -11.50 13.10 21.07
C GLY A 766 -11.72 13.90 22.35
N GLY A 767 -12.00 15.19 22.24
CA GLY A 767 -12.21 16.07 23.41
C GLY A 767 -13.66 16.15 23.91
N ILE A 768 -14.67 16.10 23.02
CA ILE A 768 -16.08 16.22 23.42
C ILE A 768 -16.55 15.01 24.25
N PHE A 769 -16.09 13.82 23.87
CA PHE A 769 -16.44 12.57 24.54
C PHE A 769 -15.34 12.16 25.51
N HIS A 770 -15.75 11.66 26.67
CA HIS A 770 -14.85 11.30 27.78
C HIS A 770 -14.07 10.01 27.51
N GLY A 771 -13.11 9.72 28.39
CA GLY A 771 -12.48 8.41 28.51
C GLY A 771 -11.56 8.02 27.36
N VAL A 772 -11.18 6.75 27.38
CA VAL A 772 -10.46 6.05 26.30
C VAL A 772 -11.50 5.45 25.35
N LYS A 773 -11.31 5.63 24.05
CA LYS A 773 -12.31 5.22 23.06
C LYS A 773 -11.69 4.89 21.71
N LEU A 774 -12.28 3.91 21.05
CA LEU A 774 -12.15 3.66 19.63
C LEU A 774 -13.24 4.44 18.88
N LEU A 775 -12.84 5.18 17.86
CA LEU A 775 -13.71 5.92 16.97
C LEU A 775 -13.60 5.33 15.56
N GLU A 776 -14.74 5.01 14.94
CA GLU A 776 -14.78 4.36 13.64
C GLU A 776 -15.77 5.06 12.70
N SER A 777 -15.30 5.54 11.56
CA SER A 777 -16.17 6.15 10.54
C SER A 777 -16.39 5.23 9.35
N GLY A 778 -17.56 5.39 8.71
CA GLY A 778 -17.85 4.79 7.42
C GLY A 778 -17.22 5.58 6.25
N ARG A 779 -17.48 5.10 5.04
CA ARG A 779 -17.11 5.78 3.78
C ARG A 779 -18.10 6.90 3.46
N GLY A 780 -17.66 7.87 2.65
CA GLY A 780 -18.48 8.96 2.11
C GLY A 780 -18.27 10.31 2.81
N PHE A 781 -18.83 11.37 2.24
CA PHE A 781 -18.66 12.75 2.74
C PHE A 781 -19.27 13.00 4.12
N VAL A 782 -20.32 12.26 4.48
CA VAL A 782 -20.92 12.33 5.82
C VAL A 782 -20.12 11.45 6.78
N GLN A 783 -19.19 12.07 7.49
CA GLN A 783 -18.31 11.42 8.46
C GLN A 783 -18.90 11.52 9.87
N THR A 784 -19.63 10.49 10.30
CA THR A 784 -20.18 10.35 11.66
C THR A 784 -19.60 9.11 12.35
N PRO A 785 -18.45 9.24 13.03
CA PRO A 785 -17.84 8.16 13.79
C PRO A 785 -18.77 7.50 14.82
N GLN A 786 -18.77 6.17 14.83
CA GLN A 786 -19.25 5.36 15.94
C GLN A 786 -18.22 5.38 17.08
N ILE A 787 -18.71 5.31 18.32
CA ILE A 787 -17.88 5.42 19.52
C ILE A 787 -17.99 4.14 20.32
N SER A 788 -16.84 3.48 20.51
CA SER A 788 -16.70 2.29 21.35
C SER A 788 -15.80 2.64 22.53
N TRP A 789 -16.38 2.74 23.72
CA TRP A 789 -15.61 3.01 24.96
C TRP A 789 -14.74 1.82 25.33
N LEU A 790 -13.50 2.11 25.71
CA LEU A 790 -12.53 1.12 26.14
C LEU A 790 -12.32 1.19 27.66
N PRO A 791 -11.86 0.09 28.28
CA PRO A 791 -11.50 0.11 29.69
C PRO A 791 -10.44 1.18 30.01
N ASP A 792 -10.57 1.80 31.19
CA ASP A 792 -9.72 2.92 31.59
C ASP A 792 -8.58 2.54 32.56
N PHE A 793 -8.49 1.27 32.96
CA PHE A 793 -7.59 0.81 34.02
C PHE A 793 -6.11 1.09 33.72
N LEU A 794 -5.68 1.09 32.45
CA LEU A 794 -4.30 1.46 32.09
C LEU A 794 -3.97 2.91 32.48
N PHE A 795 -4.97 3.79 32.56
CA PHE A 795 -4.79 5.21 32.91
C PHE A 795 -5.21 5.53 34.36
N THR A 796 -6.01 4.68 34.99
CA THR A 796 -6.61 4.95 36.32
C THR A 796 -6.01 4.10 37.43
N ASP A 797 -5.45 2.92 37.13
CA ASP A 797 -4.82 2.06 38.12
C ASP A 797 -3.55 2.76 38.68
N PRO A 798 -3.41 2.88 40.01
CA PRO A 798 -2.20 3.42 40.63
C PRO A 798 -0.90 2.74 40.21
N ALA A 799 -0.94 1.48 39.76
CA ALA A 799 0.23 0.76 39.25
C ALA A 799 0.75 1.31 37.91
N TYR A 800 -0.13 1.86 37.07
CA TYR A 800 0.21 2.31 35.71
C TYR A 800 0.13 3.83 35.52
N LYS A 801 -0.78 4.50 36.25
CA LYS A 801 -0.98 5.96 36.17
C LYS A 801 0.32 6.78 36.23
N PRO A 802 1.29 6.47 37.13
CA PRO A 802 2.54 7.25 37.22
C PRO A 802 3.45 7.14 35.99
N TYR A 803 3.29 6.10 35.18
CA TYR A 803 4.16 5.81 34.03
C TYR A 803 3.78 6.59 32.77
N HIS A 804 2.62 7.25 32.78
CA HIS A 804 2.22 8.17 31.71
C HIS A 804 2.77 9.56 31.98
N LEU A 805 3.64 10.03 31.09
CA LEU A 805 4.29 11.33 31.21
C LEU A 805 3.93 12.21 30.01
N LEU A 806 3.58 13.47 30.30
CA LEU A 806 3.31 14.49 29.29
C LEU A 806 4.30 15.64 29.46
N TYR A 807 5.08 15.89 28.41
CA TYR A 807 6.14 16.89 28.41
C TYR A 807 5.91 17.91 27.30
N TYR A 808 5.76 19.19 27.65
CA TYR A 808 5.70 20.25 26.65
C TYR A 808 7.10 20.53 26.14
N THR A 809 7.33 20.37 24.83
CA THR A 809 8.66 20.59 24.24
C THR A 809 9.04 22.07 24.16
N GLY A 810 8.06 22.98 24.20
CA GLY A 810 8.28 24.41 23.96
C GLY A 810 8.33 24.80 22.48
N ILE A 811 8.36 23.83 21.57
CA ILE A 811 8.34 24.04 20.13
C ILE A 811 6.89 24.23 19.68
N THR A 812 6.59 25.36 19.05
CA THR A 812 5.29 25.61 18.41
C THR A 812 5.49 25.67 16.90
N ARG A 813 4.97 24.69 16.16
CA ARG A 813 4.88 24.73 14.69
C ARG A 813 3.43 24.58 14.24
N MET A 814 3.06 25.33 13.22
CA MET A 814 1.80 25.14 12.52
C MET A 814 1.89 23.86 11.69
N ALA A 815 1.04 22.88 11.96
CA ALA A 815 1.01 21.59 11.26
C ALA A 815 0.52 21.68 9.79
N LYS A 816 0.31 22.88 9.25
CA LYS A 816 -0.32 23.10 7.94
C LYS A 816 0.48 22.49 6.80
N ASN A 817 1.82 22.55 6.85
CA ASN A 817 2.67 22.01 5.78
C ASN A 817 2.69 20.48 5.80
N ILE A 818 2.77 19.86 7.00
CA ILE A 818 2.72 18.40 7.18
C ILE A 818 1.38 17.85 6.66
N LEU A 819 0.28 18.50 7.06
CA LEU A 819 -1.07 18.17 6.60
C LEU A 819 -1.18 18.26 5.07
N GLY A 820 -0.67 19.34 4.47
CA GLY A 820 -0.70 19.56 3.03
C GLY A 820 0.00 18.44 2.25
N GLU A 821 1.21 18.06 2.65
CA GLU A 821 1.98 17.00 1.98
C GLU A 821 1.30 15.63 2.08
N ILE A 822 0.82 15.26 3.28
CA ILE A 822 0.14 13.97 3.48
C ILE A 822 -1.16 13.91 2.65
N VAL A 823 -1.97 14.97 2.69
CA VAL A 823 -3.23 15.05 1.93
C VAL A 823 -2.97 15.09 0.42
N ARG A 824 -1.91 15.76 -0.04
CA ARG A 824 -1.44 15.69 -1.43
C ARG A 824 -1.13 14.24 -1.82
N GLY A 825 -0.43 13.50 -0.97
CA GLY A 825 -0.18 12.07 -1.15
C GLY A 825 -1.47 11.25 -1.29
N MET A 826 -2.50 11.54 -0.47
CA MET A 826 -3.82 10.91 -0.56
C MET A 826 -4.56 11.27 -1.86
N PHE A 827 -4.55 12.54 -2.27
CA PHE A 827 -5.14 12.99 -3.54
C PHE A 827 -4.44 12.39 -4.76
N LEU A 828 -3.14 12.09 -4.67
CA LEU A 828 -2.41 11.41 -5.74
C LEU A 828 -2.55 9.88 -5.69
N ASN A 829 -3.32 9.33 -4.75
CA ASN A 829 -3.35 7.89 -4.47
C ASN A 829 -1.93 7.29 -4.35
N SER A 830 -0.99 8.01 -3.73
CA SER A 830 0.39 7.54 -3.59
C SER A 830 0.41 6.17 -2.89
N ALA A 831 0.99 5.16 -3.54
CA ALA A 831 0.99 3.78 -3.05
C ALA A 831 1.54 3.68 -1.62
N GLN A 832 2.64 4.39 -1.36
CA GLN A 832 3.31 4.44 -0.06
C GLN A 832 2.39 5.02 1.02
N HIS A 833 1.79 6.19 0.77
CA HIS A 833 0.92 6.86 1.74
C HIS A 833 -0.32 6.02 2.03
N LEU A 834 -0.98 5.48 0.99
CA LEU A 834 -2.18 4.65 1.16
C LEU A 834 -1.87 3.37 1.93
N SER A 835 -0.74 2.70 1.67
CA SER A 835 -0.32 1.51 2.42
C SER A 835 -0.17 1.80 3.91
N ILE A 836 0.58 2.85 4.26
CA ILE A 836 0.80 3.24 5.65
C ILE A 836 -0.52 3.61 6.33
N LEU A 837 -1.42 4.35 5.66
CA LEU A 837 -2.74 4.70 6.22
C LEU A 837 -3.62 3.47 6.47
N HIS A 838 -3.59 2.47 5.58
CA HIS A 838 -4.26 1.20 5.81
C HIS A 838 -3.67 0.45 7.01
N GLU A 839 -2.34 0.41 7.14
CA GLU A 839 -1.67 -0.19 8.30
C GLU A 839 -1.98 0.55 9.60
N MET A 840 -2.04 1.88 9.58
CA MET A 840 -2.43 2.70 10.74
C MET A 840 -3.87 2.42 11.18
N LYS A 841 -4.77 2.19 10.22
CA LYS A 841 -6.17 1.83 10.48
C LYS A 841 -6.26 0.46 11.18
N VAL A 842 -5.49 -0.53 10.71
CA VAL A 842 -5.41 -1.85 11.35
C VAL A 842 -4.75 -1.75 12.74
N HIS A 843 -3.69 -0.96 12.86
CA HIS A 843 -2.98 -0.74 14.12
C HIS A 843 -3.87 -0.13 15.23
N ALA A 844 -4.88 0.66 14.86
CA ALA A 844 -5.89 1.14 15.82
C ALA A 844 -6.70 -0.02 16.43
N MET A 845 -6.97 -1.08 15.67
CA MET A 845 -7.63 -2.29 16.18
C MET A 845 -6.68 -3.10 17.07
N ASP A 846 -5.40 -3.20 16.70
CA ASP A 846 -4.37 -3.83 17.55
C ASP A 846 -4.28 -3.14 18.92
N MET A 847 -4.25 -1.80 18.92
CA MET A 847 -4.27 -0.98 20.14
C MET A 847 -5.54 -1.22 20.96
N THR A 848 -6.69 -1.31 20.29
CA THR A 848 -7.98 -1.59 20.96
C THR A 848 -7.95 -2.93 21.68
N ASN A 849 -7.55 -4.00 20.98
CA ASN A 849 -7.45 -5.34 21.54
C ASN A 849 -6.45 -5.41 22.71
N CYS A 850 -5.34 -4.67 22.61
CA CYS A 850 -4.33 -4.56 23.66
C CYS A 850 -4.90 -3.92 24.92
N ILE A 851 -5.56 -2.75 24.79
CA ILE A 851 -6.19 -2.05 25.92
C ILE A 851 -7.27 -2.93 26.57
N GLN A 852 -8.06 -3.66 25.79
CA GLN A 852 -9.08 -4.57 26.32
C GLN A 852 -8.50 -5.71 27.16
N ARG A 853 -7.32 -6.22 26.79
CA ARG A 853 -6.62 -7.30 27.51
C ARG A 853 -5.82 -6.81 28.70
N GLY A 854 -5.49 -5.52 28.71
CA GLY A 854 -4.73 -4.88 29.79
C GLY A 854 -3.24 -5.16 29.79
N ASP A 855 -2.67 -5.39 28.61
CA ASP A 855 -1.25 -5.60 28.42
C ASP A 855 -0.52 -4.25 28.34
N PHE A 856 0.00 -3.76 29.47
CA PHE A 856 0.62 -2.43 29.57
C PHE A 856 1.95 -2.34 28.78
N ASP A 857 2.77 -3.39 28.83
CA ASP A 857 4.04 -3.42 28.10
C ASP A 857 3.79 -3.38 26.60
N ARG A 858 2.83 -4.19 26.11
CA ARG A 858 2.44 -4.17 24.71
C ARG A 858 1.81 -2.84 24.33
N TYR A 859 1.00 -2.22 25.19
CA TYR A 859 0.45 -0.89 24.97
C TYR A 859 1.56 0.13 24.68
N GLY A 860 2.61 0.17 25.52
CA GLY A 860 3.76 1.06 25.31
C GLY A 860 4.48 0.80 23.99
N GLN A 861 4.69 -0.46 23.62
CA GLN A 861 5.25 -0.84 22.32
C GLN A 861 4.37 -0.38 21.13
N LEU A 862 3.05 -0.48 21.25
CA LEU A 862 2.12 -0.03 20.20
C LEU A 862 2.11 1.50 20.07
N ILE A 863 2.34 2.25 21.14
CA ILE A 863 2.57 3.70 21.08
C ILE A 863 3.84 4.01 20.28
N ARG A 864 4.94 3.29 20.53
CA ARG A 864 6.17 3.42 19.73
C ARG A 864 5.91 3.10 18.25
N LYS A 865 5.18 2.02 17.95
CA LYS A 865 4.78 1.69 16.57
C LYS A 865 3.99 2.82 15.90
N THR A 866 3.08 3.48 16.62
CA THR A 866 2.38 4.66 16.08
C THR A 866 3.33 5.81 15.76
N TRP A 867 4.37 6.02 16.56
CA TRP A 867 5.37 7.04 16.27
C TRP A 867 6.19 6.72 15.03
N GLU A 868 6.62 5.47 14.87
CA GLU A 868 7.32 5.04 13.67
C GLU A 868 6.44 5.21 12.42
N GLN A 869 5.17 4.81 12.48
CA GLN A 869 4.22 5.03 11.37
C GLN A 869 4.05 6.51 11.02
N LYS A 870 3.98 7.40 12.03
CA LYS A 870 3.91 8.86 11.80
C LYS A 870 5.19 9.41 11.16
N LYS A 871 6.37 8.89 11.50
CA LYS A 871 7.64 9.27 10.85
C LYS A 871 7.71 8.75 9.41
N THR A 872 7.17 7.57 9.14
CA THR A 872 7.17 6.98 7.79
C THR A 872 6.21 7.70 6.85
N ILE A 873 5.05 8.16 7.34
CA ILE A 873 4.09 8.89 6.50
C ILE A 873 4.61 10.28 6.11
N ASP A 874 5.28 10.98 7.02
CA ASP A 874 5.94 12.24 6.71
C ASP A 874 7.13 12.50 7.66
N SER A 875 8.29 12.82 7.08
CA SER A 875 9.51 13.10 7.86
C SER A 875 9.41 14.40 8.69
N GLY A 876 8.57 15.34 8.27
CA GLY A 876 8.30 16.59 8.99
C GLY A 876 7.60 16.40 10.33
N THR A 877 7.04 15.21 10.58
CA THR A 877 6.44 14.86 11.89
C THR A 877 7.45 14.86 13.03
N ASN A 878 8.72 14.55 12.77
CA ASN A 878 9.78 14.50 13.78
C ASN A 878 10.97 15.42 13.42
N PRO A 879 10.93 16.70 13.86
CA PRO A 879 12.05 17.60 13.62
C PRO A 879 13.26 17.23 14.49
N PRO A 880 14.50 17.58 14.08
CA PRO A 880 15.71 17.21 14.80
C PRO A 880 15.73 17.63 16.29
N GLU A 881 15.06 18.72 16.64
CA GLU A 881 14.96 19.20 18.03
C GLU A 881 14.09 18.29 18.91
N VAL A 882 13.05 17.67 18.34
CA VAL A 882 12.23 16.67 19.04
C VAL A 882 13.01 15.37 19.18
N GLU A 883 13.74 14.95 18.14
CA GLU A 883 14.56 13.74 18.20
C GLU A 883 15.63 13.85 19.30
N LYS A 884 16.25 15.03 19.49
CA LYS A 884 17.18 15.26 20.61
C LYS A 884 16.56 15.00 21.98
N ILE A 885 15.29 15.39 22.19
CA ILE A 885 14.58 15.11 23.44
C ILE A 885 14.36 13.61 23.59
N ILE A 886 13.96 12.95 22.50
CA ILE A 886 13.70 11.51 22.46
C ILE A 886 14.99 10.71 22.76
N ASP A 887 16.11 11.09 22.16
CA ASP A 887 17.41 10.41 22.35
C ASP A 887 17.87 10.40 23.80
N LEU A 888 17.52 11.41 24.59
CA LEU A 888 17.84 11.47 26.03
C LEU A 888 17.06 10.46 26.88
N VAL A 889 15.89 10.01 26.40
CA VAL A 889 14.93 9.27 27.24
C VAL A 889 14.47 7.94 26.64
N LYS A 890 14.73 7.66 25.37
CA LYS A 890 14.19 6.49 24.66
C LYS A 890 14.46 5.17 25.36
N ASP A 891 15.62 5.02 25.99
CA ASP A 891 16.03 3.82 26.72
C ASP A 891 15.22 3.58 28.01
N TYR A 892 14.57 4.61 28.55
CA TYR A 892 13.73 4.54 29.75
C TYR A 892 12.24 4.39 29.41
N THR A 893 11.87 4.37 28.13
CA THR A 893 10.47 4.32 27.68
C THR A 893 10.13 2.99 27.03
N LEU A 894 8.88 2.56 27.20
CA LEU A 894 8.26 1.53 26.35
C LEU A 894 7.87 2.13 24.99
N GLY A 895 7.42 3.39 24.99
CA GLY A 895 7.11 4.15 23.79
C GLY A 895 6.89 5.63 24.05
N TYR A 896 6.89 6.40 22.98
CA TYR A 896 6.70 7.85 22.99
C TYR A 896 6.15 8.31 21.64
N LYS A 897 5.48 9.46 21.62
CA LYS A 897 5.01 10.10 20.38
C LYS A 897 4.61 11.55 20.60
N LEU A 898 4.55 12.31 19.50
CA LEU A 898 3.76 13.54 19.46
C LEU A 898 2.25 13.19 19.29
N PRO A 899 1.35 13.68 20.16
CA PRO A 899 -0.10 13.41 20.11
C PRO A 899 -0.90 14.08 18.98
N GLY A 900 -0.23 14.85 18.12
CA GLY A 900 -0.87 15.59 17.02
C GLY A 900 -0.28 15.20 15.67
N ALA A 901 -0.42 16.09 14.69
CA ALA A 901 0.17 15.93 13.36
C ALA A 901 1.71 15.79 13.38
N GLY A 902 2.38 16.35 14.39
CA GLY A 902 3.84 16.33 14.54
C GLY A 902 4.46 17.73 14.44
N GLY A 903 5.80 17.81 14.36
CA GLY A 903 6.54 19.06 14.18
C GLY A 903 6.80 19.86 15.46
N GLY A 904 6.21 19.48 16.60
CA GLY A 904 6.37 20.15 17.90
C GLY A 904 5.22 19.87 18.86
N GLY A 905 5.06 20.72 19.89
CA GLY A 905 3.99 20.62 20.87
C GLY A 905 4.34 19.76 22.07
N TYR A 906 3.43 18.88 22.48
CA TYR A 906 3.66 17.94 23.59
C TYR A 906 4.25 16.62 23.11
N LEU A 907 5.14 16.04 23.93
CA LEU A 907 5.63 14.68 23.82
C LEU A 907 4.94 13.84 24.90
N TYR A 908 4.22 12.81 24.46
CA TYR A 908 3.64 11.80 25.34
C TYR A 908 4.60 10.61 25.44
N MET A 909 4.84 10.12 26.66
CA MET A 909 5.76 9.03 26.95
C MET A 909 5.12 8.01 27.88
N VAL A 910 5.45 6.75 27.65
CA VAL A 910 5.12 5.61 28.53
C VAL A 910 6.44 5.07 29.08
N ALA A 911 6.68 5.27 30.38
CA ALA A 911 7.86 4.79 31.07
C ALA A 911 7.81 3.26 31.26
N LYS A 912 8.98 2.63 31.42
CA LYS A 912 9.09 1.18 31.69
C LYS A 912 8.67 0.80 33.10
N ASP A 913 9.07 1.62 34.07
CA ASP A 913 8.90 1.38 35.49
C ASP A 913 9.05 2.70 36.29
N GLU A 914 8.96 2.62 37.61
CA GLU A 914 9.07 3.77 38.51
C GLU A 914 10.46 4.44 38.47
N GLU A 915 11.54 3.66 38.36
CA GLU A 915 12.90 4.20 38.27
C GLU A 915 13.08 5.00 36.98
N ALA A 916 12.56 4.47 35.86
CA ALA A 916 12.53 5.13 34.58
C ALA A 916 11.79 6.47 34.65
N VAL A 917 10.65 6.56 35.35
CA VAL A 917 9.93 7.84 35.55
C VAL A 917 10.82 8.87 36.22
N LEU A 918 11.50 8.50 37.31
CA LEU A 918 12.38 9.41 38.05
C LEU A 918 13.56 9.86 37.18
N ARG A 919 14.16 8.95 36.42
CA ARG A 919 15.26 9.26 35.48
C ARG A 919 14.81 10.18 34.36
N ILE A 920 13.67 9.91 33.71
CA ILE A 920 13.11 10.75 32.64
C ILE A 920 12.87 12.17 33.17
N ARG A 921 12.23 12.30 34.34
CA ARG A 921 11.96 13.60 34.96
C ARG A 921 13.24 14.35 35.29
N LYS A 922 14.23 13.67 35.86
CA LYS A 922 15.53 14.27 36.17
C LYS A 922 16.24 14.75 34.90
N VAL A 923 16.41 13.88 33.91
CA VAL A 923 17.15 14.18 32.67
C VAL A 923 16.53 15.36 31.92
N LEU A 924 15.21 15.38 31.75
CA LEU A 924 14.54 16.46 31.01
C LEU A 924 14.47 17.79 31.78
N ASN A 925 14.45 17.76 33.12
CA ASN A 925 14.53 18.98 33.93
C ASN A 925 15.96 19.55 33.98
N GLU A 926 17.00 18.70 33.94
CA GLU A 926 18.40 19.13 33.90
C GLU A 926 18.80 19.61 32.49
N ASN A 927 18.13 19.10 31.44
CA ASN A 927 18.43 19.40 30.04
C ASN A 927 17.18 19.90 29.28
N PRO A 928 16.54 21.02 29.70
CA PRO A 928 15.40 21.56 28.99
C PRO A 928 15.84 22.08 27.63
N LEU A 929 15.05 21.80 26.58
CA LEU A 929 15.35 22.30 25.24
C LEU A 929 15.26 23.83 25.16
N ASN A 930 14.32 24.42 25.90
CA ASN A 930 14.12 25.86 26.03
C ASN A 930 13.41 26.19 27.35
N GLU A 931 13.30 27.48 27.68
CA GLU A 931 12.70 27.97 28.94
C GLU A 931 11.23 27.58 29.11
N LYS A 932 10.52 27.22 28.03
CA LYS A 932 9.12 26.82 28.09
C LYS A 932 8.97 25.32 28.33
N SER A 933 10.02 24.53 28.12
CA SER A 933 9.95 23.08 28.21
C SER A 933 9.68 22.64 29.65
N ARG A 934 8.66 21.79 29.86
CA ARG A 934 8.23 21.40 31.21
C ARG A 934 7.30 20.19 31.19
N PHE A 935 7.25 19.46 32.30
CA PHE A 935 6.19 18.47 32.53
C PHE A 935 4.86 19.14 32.84
N VAL A 936 3.79 18.50 32.41
CA VAL A 936 2.41 18.89 32.72
C VAL A 936 1.67 17.65 33.22
N ASP A 937 0.93 17.82 34.32
CA ASP A 937 0.16 16.70 34.86
C ASP A 937 -1.04 16.43 33.95
N MET A 938 -1.23 15.16 33.59
CA MET A 938 -2.35 14.71 32.79
C MET A 938 -3.23 13.77 33.59
N GLU A 939 -4.54 13.96 33.49
CA GLU A 939 -5.53 13.06 34.10
C GLU A 939 -6.59 12.68 33.08
N LEU A 940 -7.10 11.45 33.15
CA LEU A 940 -8.17 10.99 32.29
C LEU A 940 -9.46 11.78 32.57
N SER A 941 -10.04 12.41 31.55
CA SER A 941 -11.32 13.09 31.69
C SER A 941 -12.47 12.07 31.69
N ARG A 942 -13.25 12.07 32.77
CA ARG A 942 -14.46 11.23 32.92
C ARG A 942 -15.75 11.89 32.42
N LYS A 943 -15.69 13.17 32.07
CA LYS A 943 -16.86 13.99 31.75
C LYS A 943 -16.91 14.45 30.29
N GLY A 944 -15.75 14.65 29.66
CA GLY A 944 -15.71 15.24 28.31
C GLY A 944 -16.21 16.69 28.33
N PHE A 945 -16.76 17.16 27.22
CA PHE A 945 -17.40 18.47 27.14
C PHE A 945 -18.56 18.63 28.12
N GLN A 946 -18.59 19.77 28.80
CA GLN A 946 -19.64 20.18 29.73
C GLN A 946 -20.12 21.61 29.45
N VAL A 947 -21.40 21.86 29.73
CA VAL A 947 -22.00 23.20 29.77
C VAL A 947 -22.72 23.36 31.10
N SER A 948 -22.59 24.52 31.72
CA SER A 948 -23.32 24.93 32.92
C SER A 948 -23.83 26.36 32.77
N ARG A 949 -24.92 26.69 33.47
CA ARG A 949 -25.44 28.06 33.60
C ARG A 949 -25.16 28.56 35.02
N SER A 950 -24.86 29.85 35.17
CA SER A 950 -24.68 30.52 36.46
C SER A 950 -25.94 30.55 37.31
#